data_AF-A0A8T6E8J1-F1
#
_entry.id   AF-A0A8T6E8J1-F1
#
_cell.length_a   1.000
_cell.length_b   1.000
_cell.length_c   1.000
_cell.angle_alpha   90.00
_cell.angle_beta   90.00
_cell.angle_gamma   90.00
#
_symmetry.space_group_name_H-M   'P 1'
#
loop_
_entity.id
_entity.type
_entity.pdbx_description
1 polymer ?
#
loop_
_entity_poly.entity_id
_entity_poly.type
_entity_poly.pdbx_seq_one_letter_code
_entity_poly.pdbx_strand_id
1 'polypeptide(L)'
;MRRTIRPETVGGALVVAAAAILVYLLPIDSVPVADLLDRARDGFVELFGVHVFTLVALLAAFGALVAARRLRWLRQQWRHLLGAALLIVFSAGALGLWRPDVELGGVSLDAVSASGEAGRWLTSGLLAGLAWLLTAVAGFTLLWPRTSARIALSTPRASARTSTWVWRHGPQQALAGLVAGIKRLGQSDVPNAAEMEALRARRPRPVTNGTAEAVPAAASDDPAEEATAPADLDTPDEDEEPDDEPARPAVQIPMDMEHEAAAWRHSSDGWQLPPMDLLRKAEPATPAAHSNERRAQLIVDTLASFGVDAAVTQVNEGPTITQFGVEPGWNVRTKTVEERDADGKPILDDEGQPRVKEIEVSRTRVRVSRITSLQHDLALALAAPALRIEAPVPGKSVVGIEVPNGHTSVVSLRGVMESQAFEQAAQRHDLPIALGSGVAGAEVVTDLADMPHLLIAGATGSGKSVCLNSIIACLLMNYSPEQLRLVLVDPKRVELTAFADIPHLAFSDIVVDMDKVVGTLQAVIQEMETRYRAFAKIGVRNLQAYNERNEEHPLPYWVVVIDELADLMLAAPYQVEQQLVRLAQLARATGIHLILATQRPSVDVVTGLIKANFPTRIAFAVSSQVDSRTILDSGGAEKLLGKGDMLYQPKDQGKPTRLQGVFVSDEEIESLVDFWTAGRFESLRPERFDDLLAEAEEAAADLVPGGPAPDVDPMVTEALELARDHSQLSTSMLQRRLRIGYPRAARVMDELEDRGIVGAPEGGSGSRPVLLDGDEGGDEATEAAPAPVAGAGRESEA
;
A
#
# COMPACT_ATOMS: atom_id res chain seq x y z
N MET A 1 23.71 -36.34 56.25
CA MET A 1 22.99 -36.30 54.96
C MET A 1 22.62 -34.86 54.61
N ARG A 2 22.88 -34.40 53.38
CA ARG A 2 22.17 -33.27 52.76
C ARG A 2 21.58 -33.79 51.45
N ARG A 3 20.26 -33.85 51.31
CA ARG A 3 19.61 -34.11 50.02
C ARG A 3 19.76 -32.84 49.17
N THR A 4 20.66 -32.85 48.19
CA THR A 4 20.76 -31.78 47.21
C THR A 4 19.51 -31.82 46.33
N ILE A 5 18.65 -30.81 46.48
CA ILE A 5 17.43 -30.67 45.70
C ILE A 5 17.82 -30.53 44.21
N ARG A 6 17.16 -31.27 43.33
CA ARG A 6 17.45 -31.25 41.88
C ARG A 6 16.99 -29.90 41.29
N PRO A 7 17.80 -29.25 40.42
CA PRO A 7 17.42 -27.95 39.85
C PRO A 7 16.11 -28.03 39.05
N GLU A 8 15.80 -29.19 38.44
CA GLU A 8 14.52 -29.48 37.79
C GLU A 8 13.34 -29.27 38.74
N THR A 9 13.41 -29.79 39.97
CA THR A 9 12.32 -29.67 40.96
C THR A 9 12.21 -28.25 41.53
N VAL A 10 13.29 -27.47 41.53
CA VAL A 10 13.24 -26.04 41.93
C VAL A 10 12.63 -25.21 40.80
N GLY A 11 13.09 -25.40 39.56
CA GLY A 11 12.59 -24.67 38.40
C GLY A 11 11.12 -24.96 38.09
N GLY A 12 10.71 -26.23 38.15
CA GLY A 12 9.31 -26.63 38.01
C GLY A 12 8.41 -26.00 39.09
N ALA A 13 8.85 -25.99 40.36
CA ALA A 13 8.12 -25.33 41.44
C ALA A 13 7.98 -23.82 41.22
N LEU A 14 9.00 -23.15 40.67
CA LEU A 14 8.93 -21.72 40.32
C LEU A 14 7.95 -21.43 39.17
N VAL A 15 7.87 -22.29 38.15
CA VAL A 15 6.89 -22.15 37.06
C VAL A 15 5.47 -22.37 37.58
N VAL A 16 5.25 -23.41 38.41
CA VAL A 16 3.93 -23.66 39.05
C VAL A 16 3.52 -22.52 39.97
N ALA A 17 4.45 -21.97 40.76
CA ALA A 17 4.18 -20.80 41.59
C ALA A 17 3.81 -19.56 40.75
N ALA A 18 4.52 -19.29 39.65
CA ALA A 18 4.19 -18.20 38.75
C ALA A 18 2.79 -18.39 38.09
N ALA A 19 2.44 -19.60 37.68
CA ALA A 19 1.11 -19.91 37.15
C ALA A 19 0.00 -19.73 38.20
N ALA A 20 0.23 -20.16 39.45
CA ALA A 20 -0.71 -19.95 40.55
C ALA A 20 -0.92 -18.47 40.87
N ILE A 21 0.15 -17.66 40.87
CA ILE A 21 0.07 -16.20 41.05
C ILE A 21 -0.69 -15.57 39.88
N LEU A 22 -0.45 -16.01 38.63
CA LEU A 22 -1.16 -15.50 37.46
C LEU A 22 -2.68 -15.73 37.54
N VAL A 23 -3.09 -16.94 37.92
CA VAL A 23 -4.53 -17.27 38.11
C VAL A 23 -5.14 -16.46 39.25
N TYR A 24 -4.39 -16.19 40.32
CA TYR A 24 -4.86 -15.40 41.46
C TYR A 24 -4.90 -13.88 41.21
N LEU A 25 -4.27 -13.39 40.14
CA LEU A 25 -4.37 -11.99 39.68
C LEU A 25 -5.56 -11.74 38.75
N LEU A 26 -6.28 -12.78 38.34
CA LEU A 26 -7.52 -12.67 37.57
C LEU A 26 -8.73 -12.54 38.53
N PRO A 27 -9.73 -11.72 38.21
CA PRO A 27 -10.95 -11.64 39.00
C PRO A 27 -11.76 -12.94 38.85
N ILE A 28 -11.82 -13.73 39.92
CA ILE A 28 -12.60 -14.98 40.01
C ILE A 28 -13.45 -14.93 41.27
N ASP A 29 -14.74 -14.63 41.13
CA ASP A 29 -15.70 -14.40 42.22
C ASP A 29 -16.15 -15.70 42.95
N SER A 30 -15.22 -16.57 43.37
CA SER A 30 -15.62 -17.86 43.99
C SER A 30 -14.62 -18.56 44.96
N VAL A 31 -13.78 -17.84 45.72
CA VAL A 31 -12.99 -18.47 46.82
C VAL A 31 -13.02 -17.65 48.13
N PRO A 32 -13.76 -18.08 49.18
CA PRO A 32 -13.84 -17.37 50.46
C PRO A 32 -12.69 -17.74 51.41
N VAL A 33 -11.43 -17.61 50.98
CA VAL A 33 -10.24 -18.05 51.75
C VAL A 33 -9.16 -16.96 51.83
N ALA A 34 -9.14 -16.31 52.99
CA ALA A 34 -8.06 -15.50 53.57
C ALA A 34 -7.82 -14.07 53.02
N ASP A 35 -8.44 -13.10 53.73
CA ASP A 35 -8.07 -11.66 53.81
C ASP A 35 -6.56 -11.34 53.66
N LEU A 36 -5.69 -12.19 54.21
CA LEU A 36 -4.24 -11.98 54.19
C LEU A 36 -3.64 -12.09 52.77
N LEU A 37 -4.23 -12.94 51.92
CA LEU A 37 -3.82 -13.09 50.53
C LEU A 37 -4.37 -11.94 49.69
N ASP A 38 -5.63 -11.53 49.89
CA ASP A 38 -6.21 -10.42 49.11
C ASP A 38 -5.48 -9.11 49.44
N ARG A 39 -5.25 -8.79 50.72
CA ARG A 39 -4.43 -7.64 51.11
C ARG A 39 -2.99 -7.70 50.56
N ALA A 40 -2.45 -8.90 50.30
CA ALA A 40 -1.16 -9.04 49.65
C ALA A 40 -1.24 -8.82 48.13
N ARG A 41 -2.25 -9.38 47.44
CA ARG A 41 -2.55 -9.12 46.02
C ARG A 41 -2.71 -7.63 45.77
N ASP A 42 -3.56 -6.99 46.55
CA ASP A 42 -3.95 -5.59 46.40
C ASP A 42 -2.74 -4.69 46.63
N GLY A 43 -1.96 -4.92 47.68
CA GLY A 43 -0.69 -4.21 47.92
C GLY A 43 0.40 -4.45 46.86
N PHE A 44 0.42 -5.62 46.21
CA PHE A 44 1.32 -5.86 45.06
C PHE A 44 0.86 -5.11 43.80
N VAL A 45 -0.45 -4.99 43.55
CA VAL A 45 -1.01 -4.20 42.45
C VAL A 45 -0.89 -2.70 42.73
N GLU A 46 -1.07 -2.25 43.97
CA GLU A 46 -0.82 -0.87 44.37
C GLU A 46 0.65 -0.47 44.11
N LEU A 47 1.61 -1.36 44.41
CA LEU A 47 3.03 -1.07 44.20
C LEU A 47 3.48 -1.10 42.73
N PHE A 48 2.97 -2.03 41.91
CA PHE A 48 3.48 -2.30 40.54
C PHE A 48 2.45 -2.23 39.40
N GLY A 49 1.15 -2.08 39.69
CA GLY A 49 0.08 -2.02 38.69
C GLY A 49 0.12 -3.18 37.69
N VAL A 50 0.01 -2.87 36.40
CA VAL A 50 0.06 -3.84 35.30
C VAL A 50 1.42 -4.56 35.21
N HIS A 51 2.50 -4.00 35.79
CA HIS A 51 3.81 -4.68 35.80
C HIS A 51 3.89 -5.89 36.73
N VAL A 52 2.89 -6.17 37.58
CA VAL A 52 2.82 -7.46 38.28
C VAL A 52 2.84 -8.62 37.27
N PHE A 53 2.13 -8.51 36.13
CA PHE A 53 2.18 -9.51 35.07
C PHE A 53 3.57 -9.67 34.45
N THR A 54 4.34 -8.57 34.34
CA THR A 54 5.74 -8.62 33.88
C THR A 54 6.63 -9.36 34.89
N LEU A 55 6.44 -9.14 36.19
CA LEU A 55 7.18 -9.83 37.26
C LEU A 55 6.86 -11.33 37.29
N VAL A 56 5.59 -11.71 37.11
CA VAL A 56 5.15 -13.12 37.02
C VAL A 56 5.73 -13.81 35.78
N ALA A 57 5.75 -13.13 34.62
CA ALA A 57 6.37 -13.66 33.40
C ALA A 57 7.89 -13.86 33.56
N LEU A 58 8.59 -12.92 34.23
CA LEU A 58 10.01 -13.07 34.56
C LEU A 58 10.26 -14.23 35.54
N LEU A 59 9.40 -14.44 36.53
CA LEU A 59 9.48 -15.55 37.48
C LEU A 59 9.30 -16.91 36.76
N ALA A 60 8.32 -17.02 35.86
CA ALA A 60 8.10 -18.21 35.04
C ALA A 60 9.29 -18.49 34.12
N ALA A 61 9.79 -17.48 33.40
CA ALA A 61 10.95 -17.61 32.53
C ALA A 61 12.22 -18.02 33.30
N PHE A 62 12.45 -17.45 34.48
CA PHE A 62 13.55 -17.85 35.35
C PHE A 62 13.39 -19.30 35.86
N GLY A 63 12.17 -19.69 36.28
CA GLY A 63 11.86 -21.08 36.66
C GLY A 63 12.14 -22.08 35.53
N ALA A 64 11.72 -21.77 34.31
CA ALA A 64 12.00 -22.60 33.13
C ALA A 64 13.51 -22.70 32.82
N LEU A 65 14.27 -21.59 32.95
CA LEU A 65 15.72 -21.58 32.75
C LEU A 65 16.49 -22.33 33.85
N VAL A 66 15.97 -22.35 35.09
CA VAL A 66 16.45 -23.21 36.18
C VAL A 66 16.16 -24.68 35.89
N ALA A 67 14.93 -25.01 35.47
CA ALA A 67 14.52 -26.38 35.16
C ALA A 67 15.34 -26.97 34.00
N ALA A 68 15.54 -26.21 32.93
CA ALA A 68 16.35 -26.60 31.78
C ALA A 68 17.88 -26.62 32.03
N ARG A 69 18.33 -26.40 33.29
CA ARG A 69 19.74 -26.25 33.69
C ARG A 69 20.54 -25.18 32.92
N ARG A 70 19.88 -24.24 32.22
CA ARG A 70 20.50 -23.21 31.36
C ARG A 70 21.09 -22.02 32.14
N LEU A 71 21.32 -22.14 33.45
CA LEU A 71 21.88 -21.07 34.29
C LEU A 71 23.26 -20.53 33.83
N ARG A 72 24.07 -21.35 33.15
CA ARG A 72 25.34 -20.88 32.53
C ARG A 72 25.10 -19.88 31.39
N TRP A 73 24.00 -19.99 30.65
CA TRP A 73 23.60 -19.08 29.59
C TRP A 73 23.16 -17.71 30.14
N LEU A 74 22.40 -17.66 31.25
CA LEU A 74 22.09 -16.39 31.95
C LEU A 74 23.36 -15.59 32.24
N ARG A 75 24.40 -16.25 32.76
CA ARG A 75 25.68 -15.61 33.10
C ARG A 75 26.44 -15.10 31.87
N GLN A 76 26.28 -15.73 30.70
CA GLN A 76 26.83 -15.23 29.44
C GLN A 76 26.03 -14.03 28.91
N GLN A 77 24.71 -14.05 29.04
CA GLN A 77 23.80 -13.01 28.54
C GLN A 77 23.58 -11.83 29.51
N TRP A 78 24.40 -11.69 30.55
CA TRP A 78 24.22 -10.69 31.63
C TRP A 78 24.00 -9.26 31.12
N ARG A 79 24.68 -8.85 30.04
CA ARG A 79 24.53 -7.51 29.44
C ARG A 79 23.13 -7.29 28.85
N HIS A 80 22.58 -8.32 28.19
CA HIS A 80 21.26 -8.26 27.58
C HIS A 80 20.15 -8.35 28.63
N LEU A 81 20.35 -9.15 29.69
CA LEU A 81 19.47 -9.17 30.86
C LEU A 81 19.45 -7.81 31.58
N LEU A 82 20.61 -7.17 31.78
CA LEU A 82 20.71 -5.84 32.37
C LEU A 82 20.05 -4.76 31.49
N GLY A 83 20.27 -4.83 30.17
CA GLY A 83 19.64 -3.92 29.22
C GLY A 83 18.11 -4.06 29.17
N ALA A 84 17.60 -5.28 29.19
CA ALA A 84 16.16 -5.56 29.28
C ALA A 84 15.56 -5.07 30.61
N ALA A 85 16.23 -5.31 31.75
CA ALA A 85 15.79 -4.81 33.05
C ALA A 85 15.69 -3.27 33.08
N LEU A 86 16.65 -2.55 32.48
CA LEU A 86 16.61 -1.09 32.37
C LEU A 86 15.48 -0.59 31.45
N LEU A 87 15.10 -1.34 30.42
CA LEU A 87 13.91 -1.05 29.60
C LEU A 87 12.60 -1.35 30.33
N ILE A 88 12.56 -2.33 31.25
CA ILE A 88 11.38 -2.59 32.10
C ILE A 88 11.23 -1.48 33.16
N VAL A 89 12.33 -0.99 33.74
CA VAL A 89 12.31 0.22 34.59
C VAL A 89 11.87 1.45 33.78
N PHE A 90 12.26 1.53 32.50
CA PHE A 90 11.80 2.60 31.63
C PHE A 90 10.28 2.52 31.34
N SER A 91 9.75 1.36 30.97
CA SER A 91 8.29 1.20 30.75
C SER A 91 7.48 1.43 32.02
N ALA A 92 8.00 1.08 33.20
CA ALA A 92 7.35 1.37 34.48
C ALA A 92 7.16 2.88 34.70
N GLY A 93 8.20 3.70 34.51
CA GLY A 93 8.03 5.16 34.59
C GLY A 93 7.15 5.74 33.47
N ALA A 94 7.15 5.14 32.27
CA ALA A 94 6.26 5.57 31.18
C ALA A 94 4.79 5.34 31.52
N LEU A 95 4.45 4.14 32.02
CA LEU A 95 3.10 3.78 32.47
C LEU A 95 2.70 4.52 33.76
N GLY A 96 3.65 4.99 34.58
CA GLY A 96 3.39 5.84 35.74
C GLY A 96 2.85 7.23 35.40
N LEU A 97 3.01 7.68 34.16
CA LEU A 97 2.38 8.89 33.63
C LEU A 97 0.94 8.65 33.15
N TRP A 98 0.51 7.38 33.01
CA TRP A 98 -0.81 7.01 32.51
C TRP A 98 -1.72 6.52 33.63
N ARG A 99 -2.96 7.02 33.63
CA ARG A 99 -3.98 6.74 34.66
C ARG A 99 -5.26 6.26 33.97
N PRO A 100 -5.37 4.96 33.67
CA PRO A 100 -6.58 4.38 33.09
C PRO A 100 -7.65 4.20 34.17
N ASP A 101 -8.90 4.47 33.81
CA ASP A 101 -10.08 4.23 34.65
C ASP A 101 -10.45 2.73 34.61
N VAL A 102 -9.63 1.92 35.30
CA VAL A 102 -9.69 0.46 35.31
C VAL A 102 -9.29 -0.05 36.70
N GLU A 103 -10.12 -0.90 37.29
CA GLU A 103 -9.77 -1.65 38.50
C GLU A 103 -9.00 -2.94 38.15
N LEU A 104 -7.94 -3.22 38.91
CA LEU A 104 -7.17 -4.45 38.82
C LEU A 104 -7.03 -5.04 40.23
N GLY A 105 -7.66 -6.20 40.47
CA GLY A 105 -7.61 -6.87 41.77
C GLY A 105 -8.04 -5.98 42.94
N GLY A 106 -9.17 -5.26 42.81
CA GLY A 106 -9.68 -4.37 43.87
C GLY A 106 -8.99 -3.00 44.00
N VAL A 107 -7.93 -2.73 43.21
CA VAL A 107 -7.22 -1.45 43.21
C VAL A 107 -7.51 -0.69 41.91
N SER A 108 -8.02 0.54 42.01
CA SER A 108 -8.22 1.41 40.84
C SER A 108 -6.90 2.02 40.35
N LEU A 109 -6.62 1.85 39.06
CA LEU A 109 -5.41 2.36 38.41
C LEU A 109 -5.47 3.86 38.10
N ASP A 110 -6.60 4.54 38.30
CA ASP A 110 -6.68 6.00 38.21
C ASP A 110 -5.95 6.65 39.40
N ALA A 111 -6.21 6.11 40.60
CA ALA A 111 -5.68 6.55 41.87
C ALA A 111 -4.20 6.19 42.06
N VAL A 112 -3.71 5.14 41.38
CA VAL A 112 -2.36 4.58 41.59
C VAL A 112 -1.46 4.57 40.32
N SER A 113 -2.00 4.92 39.14
CA SER A 113 -1.40 4.79 37.79
C SER A 113 -1.24 3.35 37.28
N ALA A 114 -1.12 3.19 35.96
CA ALA A 114 -0.99 1.88 35.30
C ALA A 114 0.26 1.08 35.73
N SER A 115 1.28 1.72 36.32
CA SER A 115 2.49 1.09 36.85
C SER A 115 2.50 0.90 38.36
N GLY A 116 1.42 1.26 39.05
CA GLY A 116 1.42 1.43 40.50
C GLY A 116 2.38 2.53 41.00
N GLU A 117 2.51 2.62 42.32
CA GLU A 117 3.36 3.57 43.06
C GLU A 117 4.80 3.66 42.51
N ALA A 118 5.41 2.52 42.16
CA ALA A 118 6.81 2.44 41.77
C ALA A 118 7.14 3.28 40.52
N GLY A 119 6.29 3.25 39.49
CA GLY A 119 6.48 4.06 38.28
C GLY A 119 6.17 5.55 38.47
N ARG A 120 5.25 5.89 39.39
CA ARG A 120 5.03 7.29 39.82
C ARG A 120 6.26 7.85 40.52
N TRP A 121 6.89 7.06 41.40
CA TRP A 121 8.12 7.48 42.09
C TRP A 121 9.26 7.80 41.11
N LEU A 122 9.46 6.95 40.08
CA LEU A 122 10.46 7.18 39.01
C LEU A 122 10.27 8.48 38.23
N THR A 123 9.04 9.01 38.17
CA THR A 123 8.69 10.24 37.42
C THR A 123 8.36 11.44 38.30
N SER A 124 8.41 11.29 39.62
CA SER A 124 7.93 12.25 40.64
C SER A 124 8.61 13.63 40.69
N GLY A 125 9.66 13.87 39.90
CA GLY A 125 10.32 15.17 39.80
C GLY A 125 11.37 15.23 38.70
N LEU A 126 11.80 16.43 38.33
CA LEU A 126 12.69 16.66 37.16
C LEU A 126 13.98 15.83 37.16
N LEU A 127 14.65 15.68 38.32
CA LEU A 127 15.87 14.87 38.42
C LEU A 127 15.58 13.36 38.35
N ALA A 128 14.45 12.90 38.90
CA ALA A 128 14.01 11.50 38.79
C ALA A 128 13.65 11.16 37.34
N GLY A 129 12.84 12.00 36.69
CA GLY A 129 12.49 11.86 35.28
C GLY A 129 13.71 11.90 34.34
N LEU A 130 14.71 12.74 34.61
CA LEU A 130 15.97 12.73 33.85
C LEU A 130 16.78 11.43 34.08
N ALA A 131 16.86 10.93 35.31
CA ALA A 131 17.52 9.66 35.61
C ALA A 131 16.78 8.46 34.97
N TRP A 132 15.45 8.49 34.96
CA TRP A 132 14.58 7.52 34.28
C TRP A 132 14.75 7.56 32.75
N LEU A 133 14.78 8.73 32.12
CA LEU A 133 15.08 8.85 30.68
C LEU A 133 16.48 8.28 30.33
N LEU A 134 17.44 8.38 31.24
CA LEU A 134 18.76 7.76 31.06
C LEU A 134 18.71 6.22 31.16
N THR A 135 17.72 5.59 31.82
CA THR A 135 17.59 4.11 31.79
C THR A 135 17.16 3.61 30.41
N ALA A 136 16.37 4.37 29.65
CA ALA A 136 16.06 4.05 28.25
C ALA A 136 17.33 4.01 27.38
N VAL A 137 18.16 5.06 27.49
CA VAL A 137 19.41 5.18 26.74
C VAL A 137 20.42 4.10 27.16
N ALA A 138 20.53 3.82 28.47
CA ALA A 138 21.37 2.74 28.99
C ALA A 138 20.89 1.34 28.54
N GLY A 139 19.59 1.06 28.62
CA GLY A 139 19.00 -0.20 28.15
C GLY A 139 19.24 -0.43 26.66
N PHE A 140 18.94 0.58 25.83
CA PHE A 140 19.13 0.51 24.38
C PHE A 140 20.61 0.38 23.98
N THR A 141 21.53 1.08 24.66
CA THR A 141 22.97 0.98 24.38
C THR A 141 23.57 -0.37 24.79
N LEU A 142 23.07 -1.00 25.87
CA LEU A 142 23.52 -2.33 26.31
C LEU A 142 23.00 -3.46 25.39
N LEU A 143 21.77 -3.35 24.89
CA LEU A 143 21.17 -4.31 23.96
C LEU A 143 21.74 -4.16 22.54
N TRP A 144 21.84 -2.93 22.01
CA TRP A 144 22.28 -2.65 20.65
C TRP A 144 23.53 -1.75 20.55
N PRO A 145 24.69 -2.16 21.11
CA PRO A 145 25.91 -1.33 21.14
C PRO A 145 26.43 -0.96 19.75
N ARG A 146 26.25 -1.80 18.73
CA ARG A 146 26.64 -1.50 17.33
C ARG A 146 25.69 -0.52 16.63
N THR A 147 24.46 -0.36 17.13
CA THR A 147 23.46 0.53 16.53
C THR A 147 23.50 1.89 17.22
N SER A 148 23.59 1.91 18.55
CA SER A 148 23.84 3.14 19.31
C SER A 148 25.18 3.78 18.95
N ALA A 149 26.27 3.01 18.76
CA ALA A 149 27.53 3.54 18.27
C ALA A 149 27.39 4.14 16.85
N ARG A 150 26.62 3.50 15.95
CA ARG A 150 26.34 4.07 14.62
C ARG A 150 25.55 5.37 14.70
N ILE A 151 24.54 5.48 15.57
CA ILE A 151 23.76 6.71 15.80
C ILE A 151 24.65 7.83 16.37
N ALA A 152 25.52 7.50 17.34
CA ALA A 152 26.47 8.46 17.91
C ALA A 152 27.51 8.95 16.89
N LEU A 153 27.91 8.11 15.93
CA LEU A 153 28.86 8.44 14.86
C LEU A 153 28.20 9.09 13.62
N SER A 154 26.92 8.82 13.35
CA SER A 154 26.16 9.42 12.25
C SER A 154 25.55 10.77 12.61
N THR A 155 25.44 11.09 13.90
CA THR A 155 25.09 12.43 14.38
C THR A 155 26.10 13.45 13.82
N PRO A 156 25.72 14.38 12.93
CA PRO A 156 26.68 15.21 12.22
C PRO A 156 27.52 16.08 13.16
N ARG A 157 28.75 16.44 12.75
CA ARG A 157 29.69 17.30 13.51
C ARG A 157 29.14 18.70 13.86
N ALA A 158 27.94 19.06 13.39
CA ALA A 158 27.14 20.14 13.96
C ALA A 158 26.90 19.97 15.47
N SER A 159 26.81 18.74 15.97
CA SER A 159 26.73 18.42 17.41
C SER A 159 27.93 18.92 18.22
N ALA A 160 29.13 18.98 17.61
CA ALA A 160 30.31 19.56 18.24
C ALA A 160 30.26 21.09 18.27
N ARG A 161 29.53 21.74 17.35
CA ARG A 161 29.29 23.19 17.37
C ARG A 161 28.17 23.57 18.33
N THR A 162 27.09 22.79 18.41
CA THR A 162 26.04 23.04 19.41
C THR A 162 26.50 22.66 20.82
N SER A 163 27.26 21.58 21.02
CA SER A 163 27.81 21.25 22.34
C SER A 163 28.81 22.29 22.84
N THR A 164 29.72 22.79 21.99
CA THR A 164 30.64 23.87 22.38
C THR A 164 29.92 25.21 22.60
N TRP A 165 28.86 25.51 21.85
CA TRP A 165 28.00 26.69 22.12
C TRP A 165 27.26 26.55 23.46
N VAL A 166 26.64 25.39 23.74
CA VAL A 166 25.98 25.10 25.02
C VAL A 166 26.97 25.11 26.19
N TRP A 167 28.18 24.57 26.05
CA TRP A 167 29.22 24.66 27.09
C TRP A 167 29.72 26.09 27.31
N ARG A 168 29.81 26.91 26.26
CA ARG A 168 30.36 28.26 26.31
C ARG A 168 29.35 29.33 26.73
N HIS A 169 28.04 29.09 26.60
CA HIS A 169 26.99 30.08 26.90
C HIS A 169 25.88 29.56 27.83
N GLY A 170 25.59 28.26 27.82
CA GLY A 170 24.54 27.61 28.63
C GLY A 170 24.71 27.73 30.14
N PRO A 171 25.86 27.39 30.76
CA PRO A 171 25.95 27.28 32.22
C PRO A 171 25.78 28.62 32.96
N GLN A 172 26.04 29.76 32.32
CA GLN A 172 25.82 31.07 32.93
C GLN A 172 24.37 31.53 32.82
N GLN A 173 23.71 31.32 31.66
CA GLN A 173 22.33 31.73 31.45
C GLN A 173 21.33 30.81 32.18
N ALA A 174 21.57 29.50 32.20
CA ALA A 174 20.74 28.54 32.94
C ALA A 174 20.79 28.80 34.45
N LEU A 175 21.97 29.08 35.02
CA LEU A 175 22.11 29.37 36.44
C LEU A 175 21.44 30.70 36.82
N ALA A 176 21.56 31.73 35.99
CA ALA A 176 20.87 33.00 36.19
C ALA A 176 19.34 32.85 36.15
N GLY A 177 18.81 32.09 35.18
CA GLY A 177 17.38 31.78 35.07
C GLY A 177 16.86 30.97 36.26
N LEU A 178 17.63 30.00 36.74
CA LEU A 178 17.25 29.13 37.86
C LEU A 178 17.29 29.89 39.20
N VAL A 179 18.27 30.78 39.42
CA VAL A 179 18.31 31.69 40.58
C VAL A 179 17.16 32.70 40.54
N ALA A 180 16.80 33.23 39.36
CA ALA A 180 15.63 34.09 39.21
C ALA A 180 14.30 33.33 39.45
N GLY A 181 14.21 32.07 39.04
CA GLY A 181 13.08 31.19 39.31
C GLY A 181 12.90 30.91 40.80
N ILE A 182 13.98 30.57 41.52
CA ILE A 182 13.96 30.36 42.98
C ILE A 182 13.53 31.64 43.70
N LYS A 183 13.97 32.83 43.26
CA LYS A 183 13.50 34.10 43.84
C LYS A 183 12.00 34.35 43.61
N ARG A 184 11.43 33.92 42.49
CA ARG A 184 9.97 34.02 42.24
C ARG A 184 9.15 33.00 43.03
N LEU A 185 9.68 31.80 43.28
CA LEU A 185 9.06 30.80 44.16
C LEU A 185 9.02 31.21 45.64
N GLY A 186 9.72 32.26 46.04
CA GLY A 186 9.66 32.83 47.39
C GLY A 186 8.63 33.95 47.58
N GLN A 187 7.96 34.42 46.53
CA GLN A 187 7.02 35.55 46.59
C GLN A 187 5.87 35.42 45.57
N SER A 188 4.79 34.76 46.00
CA SER A 188 3.48 34.83 45.33
C SER A 188 2.38 34.51 46.35
N ASP A 189 1.58 35.50 46.73
CA ASP A 189 0.45 35.32 47.63
C ASP A 189 -0.61 34.39 47.01
N VAL A 190 -1.18 33.51 47.84
CA VAL A 190 -2.23 32.57 47.43
C VAL A 190 -3.60 33.17 47.77
N PRO A 191 -4.52 33.33 46.80
CA PRO A 191 -5.87 33.83 47.07
C PRO A 191 -6.65 32.86 47.97
N ASN A 192 -7.39 33.41 48.93
CA ASN A 192 -8.07 32.62 49.96
C ASN A 192 -9.37 31.99 49.45
N ALA A 193 -9.84 30.95 50.15
CA ALA A 193 -10.94 30.07 49.73
C ALA A 193 -12.26 30.77 49.33
N ALA A 194 -12.53 31.97 49.85
CA ALA A 194 -13.72 32.75 49.50
C ALA A 194 -13.79 33.16 48.02
N GLU A 195 -12.66 33.45 47.35
CA GLU A 195 -12.64 33.81 45.93
C GLU A 195 -12.89 32.59 45.02
N MET A 196 -12.43 31.41 45.46
CA MET A 196 -12.67 30.14 44.78
C MET A 196 -14.15 29.72 44.79
N GLU A 197 -14.93 30.19 45.78
CA GLU A 197 -16.36 29.93 45.88
C GLU A 197 -17.17 30.83 44.93
N ALA A 198 -16.80 32.11 44.83
CA ALA A 198 -17.42 33.06 43.89
C ALA A 198 -17.28 32.62 42.41
N LEU A 199 -16.15 32.03 42.03
CA LEU A 199 -15.90 31.52 40.67
C LEU A 199 -16.74 30.28 40.33
N ARG A 200 -17.17 29.48 41.31
CA ARG A 200 -18.04 28.31 41.09
C ARG A 200 -19.49 28.70 40.77
N ALA A 201 -19.92 29.91 41.12
CA ALA A 201 -21.29 30.39 40.90
C ALA A 201 -21.60 30.78 39.44
N ARG A 202 -20.64 30.70 38.50
CA ARG A 202 -20.84 31.05 37.07
C ARG A 202 -20.58 29.87 36.13
N ARG A 203 -21.58 28.98 36.02
CA ARG A 203 -21.79 28.10 34.84
C ARG A 203 -23.26 28.11 34.44
N PRO A 204 -23.60 28.10 33.13
CA PRO A 204 -24.98 27.90 32.68
C PRO A 204 -25.47 26.48 33.03
N ARG A 205 -26.78 26.32 33.20
CA ARG A 205 -27.41 25.01 33.48
C ARG A 205 -27.45 24.13 32.21
N PRO A 206 -27.36 22.80 32.34
CA PRO A 206 -27.66 21.89 31.23
C PRO A 206 -29.15 21.92 30.90
N VAL A 207 -29.50 21.69 29.64
CA VAL A 207 -30.88 21.44 29.20
C VAL A 207 -31.22 19.99 29.52
N THR A 208 -32.28 19.76 30.29
CA THR A 208 -32.79 18.43 30.60
C THR A 208 -33.82 18.00 29.56
N ASN A 209 -33.64 16.81 28.96
CA ASN A 209 -34.67 16.21 28.11
C ASN A 209 -35.95 15.98 28.90
N GLY A 210 -37.08 16.44 28.37
CA GLY A 210 -38.41 16.12 28.91
C GLY A 210 -38.80 14.69 28.57
N THR A 211 -39.49 14.03 29.50
CA THR A 211 -40.06 12.68 29.33
C THR A 211 -41.17 12.67 28.30
N ALA A 212 -41.16 11.67 27.42
CA ALA A 212 -42.32 11.34 26.58
C ALA A 212 -43.29 10.45 27.37
N GLU A 213 -44.57 10.82 27.39
CA GLU A 213 -45.67 10.04 27.95
C GLU A 213 -46.86 10.12 26.95
N ALA A 214 -47.64 9.04 26.81
CA ALA A 214 -48.42 8.78 25.59
C ALA A 214 -49.95 8.72 25.82
N VAL A 215 -50.71 9.32 24.89
CA VAL A 215 -52.17 9.21 24.74
C VAL A 215 -52.53 9.39 23.24
N PRO A 216 -53.74 9.04 22.74
CA PRO A 216 -53.85 7.85 21.89
C PRO A 216 -54.46 8.11 20.50
N ALA A 217 -54.65 7.03 19.73
CA ALA A 217 -55.23 7.06 18.38
C ALA A 217 -56.75 6.82 18.35
N ALA A 218 -57.43 7.57 17.48
CA ALA A 218 -58.73 7.31 16.83
C ALA A 218 -59.00 8.48 15.85
N ALA A 219 -59.80 8.40 14.78
CA ALA A 219 -60.29 7.32 13.89
C ALA A 219 -61.09 8.04 12.76
N SER A 220 -61.68 7.30 11.81
CA SER A 220 -62.51 7.74 10.66
C SER A 220 -61.80 8.38 9.45
N ASP A 221 -62.23 8.13 8.20
CA ASP A 221 -63.00 7.00 7.63
C ASP A 221 -62.76 6.91 6.10
N ASP A 222 -63.06 5.74 5.52
CA ASP A 222 -63.06 5.37 4.07
C ASP A 222 -64.18 6.09 3.25
N PRO A 223 -64.32 5.95 1.89
CA PRO A 223 -63.80 4.91 0.99
C PRO A 223 -63.25 5.39 -0.39
N ALA A 224 -63.13 4.46 -1.35
CA ALA A 224 -62.57 4.61 -2.70
C ALA A 224 -63.63 4.62 -3.85
N GLU A 225 -63.19 4.22 -5.05
CA GLU A 225 -63.91 3.95 -6.33
C GLU A 225 -64.01 5.05 -7.41
N GLU A 226 -63.31 4.75 -8.52
CA GLU A 226 -63.68 4.78 -9.95
C GLU A 226 -64.36 5.98 -10.69
N ALA A 227 -64.00 6.01 -11.99
CA ALA A 227 -64.84 6.23 -13.17
C ALA A 227 -65.02 7.62 -13.83
N THR A 228 -64.95 7.56 -15.18
CA THR A 228 -65.61 8.39 -16.22
C THR A 228 -65.21 9.86 -16.45
N ALA A 229 -64.93 10.16 -17.72
CA ALA A 229 -65.13 11.47 -18.33
C ALA A 229 -66.59 11.64 -18.79
N PRO A 230 -67.01 12.85 -19.20
CA PRO A 230 -67.23 13.02 -20.65
C PRO A 230 -66.85 14.42 -21.22
N ALA A 231 -66.97 14.49 -22.55
CA ALA A 231 -67.22 15.59 -23.51
C ALA A 231 -67.44 17.05 -23.00
N ASP A 232 -67.24 18.12 -23.82
CA ASP A 232 -67.60 18.25 -25.25
C ASP A 232 -66.88 19.42 -25.98
N LEU A 233 -66.83 19.35 -27.33
CA LEU A 233 -66.73 20.44 -28.35
C LEU A 233 -65.58 21.49 -28.26
N ASP A 234 -64.75 21.74 -29.29
CA ASP A 234 -65.10 22.16 -30.66
C ASP A 234 -64.02 21.77 -31.72
N THR A 235 -64.45 21.62 -32.99
CA THR A 235 -63.66 21.49 -34.24
C THR A 235 -64.43 22.25 -35.35
N PRO A 236 -63.82 22.71 -36.48
CA PRO A 236 -63.15 21.93 -37.56
C PRO A 236 -61.85 22.64 -38.06
N ASP A 237 -61.26 22.53 -39.27
CA ASP A 237 -61.40 21.88 -40.62
C ASP A 237 -59.93 21.53 -41.07
N GLU A 238 -59.52 20.77 -42.10
CA GLU A 238 -60.09 20.02 -43.25
C GLU A 238 -59.04 18.91 -43.69
N ASP A 239 -59.09 18.37 -44.92
CA ASP A 239 -57.97 17.74 -45.70
C ASP A 239 -57.31 16.38 -45.30
N GLU A 240 -58.13 15.33 -45.34
CA GLU A 240 -57.98 14.02 -46.07
C GLU A 240 -56.68 13.14 -46.05
N GLU A 241 -56.88 11.88 -45.62
CA GLU A 241 -56.06 10.67 -45.92
C GLU A 241 -56.58 9.96 -47.21
N PRO A 242 -56.05 8.80 -47.65
CA PRO A 242 -56.53 7.52 -47.08
C PRO A 242 -55.53 6.34 -47.03
N ASP A 243 -55.77 5.43 -46.08
CA ASP A 243 -55.22 4.06 -46.02
C ASP A 243 -55.88 3.09 -47.04
N ASP A 244 -55.24 1.95 -47.34
CA ASP A 244 -55.54 0.63 -46.73
C ASP A 244 -55.09 -0.59 -47.61
N GLU A 245 -54.96 -1.76 -46.99
CA GLU A 245 -54.56 -3.07 -47.57
C GLU A 245 -55.63 -3.64 -48.56
N PRO A 246 -55.33 -4.64 -49.46
CA PRO A 246 -54.75 -5.93 -49.05
C PRO A 246 -53.99 -6.84 -50.07
N ALA A 247 -53.49 -7.96 -49.53
CA ALA A 247 -53.33 -9.28 -50.13
C ALA A 247 -52.11 -9.62 -51.03
N ARG A 248 -51.43 -10.72 -50.65
CA ARG A 248 -50.25 -11.34 -51.29
C ARG A 248 -50.65 -12.14 -52.55
N PRO A 249 -49.75 -12.34 -53.55
CA PRO A 249 -48.86 -13.52 -53.47
C PRO A 249 -47.46 -13.35 -54.14
N ALA A 250 -46.71 -14.45 -54.10
CA ALA A 250 -45.47 -14.77 -54.84
C ALA A 250 -44.12 -14.31 -54.24
N VAL A 251 -43.19 -15.27 -54.19
CA VAL A 251 -41.84 -15.16 -53.62
C VAL A 251 -40.89 -14.49 -54.61
N GLN A 252 -40.11 -13.53 -54.12
CA GLN A 252 -38.74 -13.28 -54.60
C GLN A 252 -37.82 -13.04 -53.40
N ILE A 253 -36.62 -13.62 -53.45
CA ILE A 253 -35.49 -13.28 -52.57
C ILE A 253 -34.42 -12.69 -53.47
N PRO A 254 -33.97 -11.46 -53.18
CA PRO A 254 -32.55 -11.16 -53.36
C PRO A 254 -31.98 -10.29 -52.22
N MET A 255 -30.89 -10.80 -51.62
CA MET A 255 -29.71 -10.06 -51.16
C MET A 255 -29.87 -8.60 -50.69
N ASP A 256 -29.86 -8.40 -49.37
CA ASP A 256 -29.40 -7.16 -48.70
C ASP A 256 -28.15 -7.45 -47.82
N MET A 257 -27.26 -8.32 -48.30
CA MET A 257 -25.97 -8.65 -47.63
C MET A 257 -24.85 -7.64 -47.93
N GLU A 258 -25.16 -6.51 -48.57
CA GLU A 258 -24.14 -5.58 -49.10
C GLU A 258 -23.97 -4.29 -48.25
N HIS A 259 -24.85 -4.03 -47.27
CA HIS A 259 -24.73 -2.87 -46.39
C HIS A 259 -23.79 -3.08 -45.18
N GLU A 260 -23.53 -4.32 -44.74
CA GLU A 260 -22.58 -4.60 -43.65
C GLU A 260 -21.11 -4.39 -44.06
N ALA A 261 -20.80 -4.50 -45.36
CA ALA A 261 -19.44 -4.46 -45.89
C ALA A 261 -18.74 -3.08 -45.77
N ALA A 262 -19.47 -2.02 -45.41
CA ALA A 262 -18.98 -0.63 -45.45
C ALA A 262 -18.22 -0.16 -44.19
N ALA A 263 -18.28 -0.88 -43.07
CA ALA A 263 -17.78 -0.42 -41.78
C ALA A 263 -16.38 -0.98 -41.37
N TRP A 264 -15.83 -1.93 -42.13
CA TRP A 264 -14.75 -2.80 -41.64
C TRP A 264 -13.38 -2.25 -42.08
N ARG A 265 -12.54 -1.85 -41.13
CA ARG A 265 -11.16 -1.41 -41.39
C ARG A 265 -10.33 -2.64 -41.79
N HIS A 266 -9.75 -2.64 -42.98
CA HIS A 266 -8.89 -3.73 -43.46
C HIS A 266 -7.42 -3.42 -43.15
N SER A 267 -6.67 -4.44 -42.75
CA SER A 267 -5.21 -4.39 -42.68
C SER A 267 -4.58 -4.54 -44.06
N SER A 268 -3.31 -4.16 -44.20
CA SER A 268 -2.46 -4.48 -45.36
C SER A 268 -2.40 -5.99 -45.65
N ASP A 269 -2.46 -6.77 -44.58
CA ASP A 269 -2.21 -8.22 -44.51
C ASP A 269 -3.50 -9.05 -44.66
N GLY A 270 -4.53 -8.48 -45.30
CA GLY A 270 -5.80 -9.16 -45.60
C GLY A 270 -6.77 -9.34 -44.42
N TRP A 271 -6.29 -9.18 -43.19
CA TRP A 271 -7.11 -9.19 -41.98
C TRP A 271 -8.14 -8.06 -41.95
N GLN A 272 -9.29 -8.35 -41.33
CA GLN A 272 -10.34 -7.36 -41.06
C GLN A 272 -10.31 -7.02 -39.57
N LEU A 273 -10.13 -5.75 -39.24
CA LEU A 273 -10.11 -5.24 -37.87
C LEU A 273 -11.54 -5.03 -37.34
N PRO A 274 -11.75 -5.07 -36.02
CA PRO A 274 -13.08 -4.94 -35.45
C PRO A 274 -13.66 -3.51 -35.65
N PRO A 275 -14.95 -3.40 -35.99
CA PRO A 275 -15.63 -2.12 -36.09
C PRO A 275 -15.91 -1.52 -34.70
N MET A 276 -15.95 -0.18 -34.61
CA MET A 276 -16.03 0.56 -33.34
C MET A 276 -17.38 0.43 -32.62
N ASP A 277 -18.39 -0.17 -33.25
CA ASP A 277 -19.73 -0.41 -32.73
C ASP A 277 -19.84 -1.62 -31.81
N LEU A 278 -18.89 -2.57 -31.87
CA LEU A 278 -18.72 -3.62 -30.85
C LEU A 278 -18.47 -3.05 -29.45
N LEU A 279 -17.91 -1.84 -29.36
CA LEU A 279 -17.71 -1.12 -28.11
C LEU A 279 -18.87 -0.16 -27.82
N ARG A 280 -19.22 -0.06 -26.54
CA ARG A 280 -20.30 0.81 -26.05
C ARG A 280 -19.79 2.23 -25.86
N LYS A 281 -20.61 3.20 -26.24
CA LYS A 281 -20.35 4.62 -25.98
C LYS A 281 -21.02 5.02 -24.67
N ALA A 282 -20.26 5.57 -23.73
CA ALA A 282 -20.83 6.06 -22.47
C ALA A 282 -21.75 7.27 -22.71
N GLU A 283 -22.85 7.36 -21.97
CA GLU A 283 -23.69 8.55 -21.96
C GLU A 283 -22.96 9.72 -21.29
N PRO A 284 -23.01 10.94 -21.86
CA PRO A 284 -22.39 12.11 -21.24
C PRO A 284 -23.18 12.52 -19.99
N ALA A 285 -22.53 12.55 -18.83
CA ALA A 285 -23.20 12.91 -17.58
C ALA A 285 -23.59 14.39 -17.54
N THR A 286 -24.84 14.65 -17.13
CA THR A 286 -25.41 16.00 -17.00
C THR A 286 -24.64 16.82 -15.95
N PRO A 287 -24.06 17.98 -16.29
CA PRO A 287 -23.20 18.74 -15.38
C PRO A 287 -24.00 19.38 -14.23
N ALA A 288 -23.65 19.05 -12.99
CA ALA A 288 -24.37 19.45 -11.78
C ALA A 288 -23.94 20.84 -11.26
N ALA A 289 -23.88 21.85 -12.13
CA ALA A 289 -23.21 23.13 -11.90
C ALA A 289 -23.54 23.82 -10.55
N HIS A 290 -24.82 23.86 -10.15
CA HIS A 290 -25.28 24.45 -8.88
C HIS A 290 -24.68 23.78 -7.62
N SER A 291 -24.17 22.54 -7.72
CA SER A 291 -23.48 21.86 -6.62
C SER A 291 -22.06 22.40 -6.42
N ASN A 292 -21.37 22.76 -7.50
CA ASN A 292 -19.94 23.03 -7.48
C ASN A 292 -19.62 24.42 -6.93
N GLU A 293 -20.46 25.43 -7.18
CA GLU A 293 -20.35 26.74 -6.53
C GLU A 293 -20.47 26.63 -5.00
N ARG A 294 -21.44 25.84 -4.51
CA ARG A 294 -21.64 25.60 -3.08
C ARG A 294 -20.45 24.87 -2.44
N ARG A 295 -19.87 23.89 -3.14
CA ARG A 295 -18.63 23.19 -2.71
C ARG A 295 -17.43 24.15 -2.68
N ALA A 296 -17.30 25.05 -3.67
CA ALA A 296 -16.25 26.07 -3.70
C ALA A 296 -16.36 27.06 -2.52
N GLN A 297 -17.56 27.56 -2.22
CA GLN A 297 -17.78 28.46 -1.07
C GLN A 297 -17.45 27.74 0.25
N LEU A 298 -17.88 26.49 0.41
CA LEU A 298 -17.61 25.70 1.62
C LEU A 298 -16.11 25.46 1.87
N ILE A 299 -15.30 25.32 0.81
CA ILE A 299 -13.83 25.28 0.92
C ILE A 299 -13.28 26.59 1.49
N VAL A 300 -13.75 27.73 0.97
CA VAL A 300 -13.31 29.07 1.43
C VAL A 300 -13.73 29.30 2.89
N ASP A 301 -14.98 29.04 3.24
CA ASP A 301 -15.52 29.22 4.60
C ASP A 301 -14.78 28.33 5.61
N THR A 302 -14.51 27.07 5.23
CA THR A 302 -13.75 26.13 6.08
C THR A 302 -12.33 26.64 6.30
N LEU A 303 -11.60 27.02 5.24
CA LEU A 303 -10.24 27.58 5.38
C LEU A 303 -10.24 28.86 6.22
N ALA A 304 -11.20 29.76 6.01
CA ALA A 304 -11.36 30.98 6.78
C ALA A 304 -11.60 30.71 8.28
N SER A 305 -12.40 29.70 8.63
CA SER A 305 -12.66 29.29 10.03
C SER A 305 -11.39 28.87 10.78
N PHE A 306 -10.44 28.23 10.08
CA PHE A 306 -9.12 27.89 10.63
C PHE A 306 -8.09 29.03 10.50
N GLY A 307 -8.53 30.23 10.13
CA GLY A 307 -7.74 31.44 9.97
C GLY A 307 -6.80 31.42 8.76
N VAL A 308 -7.18 30.71 7.69
CA VAL A 308 -6.43 30.55 6.44
C VAL A 308 -7.12 31.35 5.33
N ASP A 309 -6.58 32.53 5.02
CA ASP A 309 -7.04 33.33 3.88
C ASP A 309 -6.68 32.63 2.54
N ALA A 310 -7.68 32.34 1.72
CA ALA A 310 -7.55 31.68 0.43
C ALA A 310 -8.83 31.84 -0.41
N ALA A 311 -8.71 31.80 -1.73
CA ALA A 311 -9.85 31.91 -2.66
C ALA A 311 -9.83 30.78 -3.70
N VAL A 312 -11.01 30.25 -4.07
CA VAL A 312 -11.15 29.38 -5.24
C VAL A 312 -11.12 30.25 -6.50
N THR A 313 -10.23 29.93 -7.43
CA THR A 313 -9.99 30.70 -8.67
C THR A 313 -10.33 29.94 -9.94
N GLN A 314 -10.39 28.61 -9.87
CA GLN A 314 -10.67 27.70 -10.98
C GLN A 314 -11.46 26.51 -10.45
N VAL A 315 -12.37 25.97 -11.26
CA VAL A 315 -13.07 24.71 -11.00
C VAL A 315 -12.96 23.88 -12.27
N ASN A 316 -12.30 22.72 -12.19
CA ASN A 316 -12.21 21.77 -13.29
C ASN A 316 -13.04 20.54 -12.88
N GLU A 317 -14.16 20.31 -13.55
CA GLU A 317 -15.02 19.15 -13.33
C GLU A 317 -14.57 18.01 -14.26
N GLY A 318 -14.33 16.83 -13.69
CA GLY A 318 -13.95 15.62 -14.42
C GLY A 318 -14.85 14.43 -14.06
N PRO A 319 -14.61 13.24 -14.63
CA PRO A 319 -15.57 12.14 -14.59
C PRO A 319 -16.00 11.67 -13.19
N THR A 320 -15.05 11.63 -12.25
CA THR A 320 -15.25 11.11 -10.88
C THR A 320 -14.90 12.10 -9.77
N ILE A 321 -14.16 13.16 -10.07
CA ILE A 321 -13.75 14.21 -9.13
C ILE A 321 -13.88 15.61 -9.74
N THR A 322 -13.99 16.62 -8.88
CA THR A 322 -13.86 18.03 -9.24
C THR A 322 -12.60 18.60 -8.57
N GLN A 323 -11.75 19.28 -9.33
CA GLN A 323 -10.54 19.94 -8.82
C GLN A 323 -10.78 21.45 -8.68
N PHE A 324 -10.81 21.91 -7.43
CA PHE A 324 -10.91 23.31 -7.06
C PHE A 324 -9.51 23.92 -6.94
N GLY A 325 -9.17 24.87 -7.82
CA GLY A 325 -7.90 25.58 -7.82
C GLY A 325 -7.90 26.73 -6.81
N VAL A 326 -7.35 26.47 -5.62
CA VAL A 326 -7.29 27.42 -4.51
C VAL A 326 -6.00 28.24 -4.56
N GLU A 327 -6.11 29.57 -4.62
CA GLU A 327 -4.96 30.46 -4.44
C GLU A 327 -4.75 30.81 -2.95
N PRO A 328 -3.55 30.59 -2.37
CA PRO A 328 -3.24 31.00 -1.00
C PRO A 328 -3.13 32.52 -0.89
N GLY A 329 -3.95 33.11 0.00
CA GLY A 329 -4.00 34.54 0.29
C GLY A 329 -2.92 35.00 1.29
N TRP A 330 -3.27 35.93 2.17
CA TRP A 330 -2.34 36.68 3.01
C TRP A 330 -2.75 36.69 4.48
N ASN A 331 -1.86 36.23 5.36
CA ASN A 331 -1.98 36.51 6.79
C ASN A 331 -1.50 37.95 7.05
N VAL A 332 -2.47 38.84 7.23
CA VAL A 332 -2.29 40.23 7.69
C VAL A 332 -2.18 40.22 9.21
N ARG A 333 -1.21 40.95 9.76
CA ARG A 333 -1.15 41.28 11.19
C ARG A 333 -1.34 42.78 11.36
N THR A 334 -2.50 43.20 11.83
CA THR A 334 -2.70 44.57 12.31
C THR A 334 -2.13 44.74 13.71
N LYS A 335 -1.84 45.99 14.07
CA LYS A 335 -1.64 46.43 15.44
C LYS A 335 -2.42 47.72 15.64
N THR A 336 -3.18 47.77 16.71
CA THR A 336 -3.82 48.97 17.23
C THR A 336 -2.74 49.93 17.76
N VAL A 337 -2.70 51.16 17.23
CA VAL A 337 -1.74 52.20 17.62
C VAL A 337 -2.51 53.49 17.86
N GLU A 338 -2.19 54.20 18.95
CA GLU A 338 -2.72 55.53 19.24
C GLU A 338 -2.35 56.50 18.11
N GLU A 339 -3.33 57.18 17.52
CA GLU A 339 -3.06 58.31 16.63
C GLU A 339 -2.47 59.45 17.46
N ARG A 340 -1.45 60.12 16.92
CA ARG A 340 -0.71 61.17 17.60
C ARG A 340 -0.63 62.43 16.75
N ASP A 341 -0.67 63.58 17.42
CA ASP A 341 -0.53 64.89 16.79
C ASP A 341 0.94 65.15 16.35
N ALA A 342 1.17 66.30 15.71
CA ALA A 342 2.50 66.70 15.24
C ALA A 342 3.52 66.90 16.39
N ASP A 343 3.06 67.10 17.62
CA ASP A 343 3.86 67.24 18.85
C ASP A 343 4.02 65.90 19.60
N GLY A 344 3.45 64.80 19.08
CA GLY A 344 3.58 63.44 19.58
C GLY A 344 2.63 63.05 20.73
N LYS A 345 1.62 63.87 21.06
CA LYS A 345 0.59 63.53 22.06
C LYS A 345 -0.51 62.67 21.43
N PRO A 346 -1.16 61.77 22.19
CA PRO A 346 -2.33 61.03 21.69
C PRO A 346 -3.47 62.00 21.36
N ILE A 347 -4.04 61.86 20.16
CA ILE A 347 -5.26 62.54 19.76
C ILE A 347 -6.41 61.89 20.53
N LEU A 348 -7.29 62.68 21.14
CA LEU A 348 -8.45 62.17 21.85
C LEU A 348 -9.69 62.15 20.94
N ASP A 349 -10.63 61.25 21.22
CA ASP A 349 -11.99 61.28 20.70
C ASP A 349 -12.91 62.20 21.52
N ASP A 350 -14.17 62.31 21.09
CA ASP A 350 -15.19 63.16 21.73
C ASP A 350 -15.58 62.69 23.15
N GLU A 351 -15.17 61.46 23.55
CA GLU A 351 -15.36 60.89 24.90
C GLU A 351 -14.10 61.06 25.77
N GLY A 352 -13.01 61.60 25.22
CA GLY A 352 -11.74 61.87 25.92
C GLY A 352 -10.79 60.68 25.97
N GLN A 353 -11.02 59.61 25.21
CA GLN A 353 -10.12 58.46 25.10
C GLN A 353 -9.15 58.61 23.92
N PRO A 354 -7.95 57.99 23.96
CA PRO A 354 -6.99 58.10 22.87
C PRO A 354 -7.50 57.39 21.61
N ARG A 355 -7.72 58.16 20.53
CA ARG A 355 -8.06 57.63 19.21
C ARG A 355 -7.04 56.59 18.80
N VAL A 356 -7.53 55.39 18.49
CA VAL A 356 -6.71 54.26 18.07
C VAL A 356 -7.02 53.89 16.63
N LYS A 357 -5.95 53.60 15.88
CA LYS A 357 -5.99 53.18 14.49
C LYS A 357 -5.30 51.84 14.33
N GLU A 358 -5.91 50.93 13.60
CA GLU A 358 -5.23 49.72 13.17
C GLU A 358 -4.27 50.03 12.03
N ILE A 359 -3.02 49.59 12.17
CA ILE A 359 -1.98 49.69 11.15
C ILE A 359 -1.53 48.27 10.80
N GLU A 360 -1.46 47.93 9.52
CA GLU A 360 -0.86 46.68 9.07
C GLU A 360 0.65 46.69 9.37
N VAL A 361 1.09 45.78 10.25
CA VAL A 361 2.49 45.66 10.69
C VAL A 361 3.27 44.67 9.82
N SER A 362 2.60 43.64 9.32
CA SER A 362 3.23 42.66 8.42
C SER A 362 2.19 41.90 7.60
N ARG A 363 2.48 41.75 6.31
CA ARG A 363 1.74 40.91 5.36
C ARG A 363 2.58 39.69 5.01
N THR A 364 2.09 38.48 5.28
CA THR A 364 2.80 37.24 4.95
C THR A 364 1.90 36.32 4.13
N ARG A 365 2.36 35.84 2.97
CA ARG A 365 1.55 34.91 2.16
C ARG A 365 1.28 33.63 2.95
N VAL A 366 0.06 33.11 2.86
CA VAL A 366 -0.33 31.83 3.46
C VAL A 366 0.59 30.72 2.92
N ARG A 367 1.20 29.96 3.84
CA ARG A 367 2.03 28.82 3.48
C ARG A 367 1.14 27.69 2.98
N VAL A 368 1.46 27.15 1.81
CA VAL A 368 0.81 25.95 1.22
C VAL A 368 0.68 24.82 2.24
N SER A 369 1.70 24.62 3.09
CA SER A 369 1.72 23.60 4.15
C SER A 369 0.55 23.69 5.15
N ARG A 370 -0.07 24.88 5.31
CA ARG A 370 -1.20 25.13 6.21
C ARG A 370 -2.56 24.81 5.57
N ILE A 371 -2.63 24.83 4.23
CA ILE A 371 -3.79 24.33 3.48
C ILE A 371 -3.72 22.79 3.47
N THR A 372 -2.56 22.22 3.13
CA THR A 372 -2.38 20.75 3.10
C THR A 372 -2.56 20.06 4.46
N SER A 373 -2.36 20.76 5.58
CA SER A 373 -2.61 20.20 6.92
C SER A 373 -4.10 20.06 7.24
N LEU A 374 -4.97 20.88 6.64
CA LEU A 374 -6.43 20.89 6.87
C LEU A 374 -7.18 19.89 5.98
N GLN A 375 -6.47 18.93 5.36
CA GLN A 375 -7.06 17.97 4.41
C GLN A 375 -8.22 17.17 5.03
N HIS A 376 -8.13 16.81 6.32
CA HIS A 376 -9.16 16.03 7.02
C HIS A 376 -10.35 16.91 7.42
N ASP A 377 -10.12 18.14 7.87
CA ASP A 377 -11.16 19.09 8.23
C ASP A 377 -11.98 19.52 7.00
N LEU A 378 -11.30 19.72 5.86
CA LEU A 378 -11.92 19.95 4.56
C LEU A 378 -12.74 18.73 4.08
N ALA A 379 -12.24 17.50 4.29
CA ALA A 379 -12.96 16.29 3.93
C ALA A 379 -14.26 16.15 4.73
N LEU A 380 -14.18 16.39 6.05
CA LEU A 380 -15.33 16.41 6.95
C LEU A 380 -16.36 17.47 6.55
N ALA A 381 -15.91 18.71 6.27
CA ALA A 381 -16.79 19.79 5.86
C ALA A 381 -17.51 19.48 4.53
N LEU A 382 -16.79 18.99 3.53
CA LEU A 382 -17.33 18.61 2.22
C LEU A 382 -18.11 17.29 2.21
N ALA A 383 -18.26 16.60 3.35
CA ALA A 383 -18.80 15.25 3.46
C ALA A 383 -18.13 14.22 2.51
N ALA A 384 -16.85 14.43 2.21
CA ALA A 384 -16.08 13.59 1.30
C ALA A 384 -15.34 12.46 2.04
N PRO A 385 -15.34 11.21 1.54
CA PRO A 385 -14.68 10.10 2.21
C PRO A 385 -13.14 10.24 2.22
N ALA A 386 -12.58 10.87 1.18
CA ALA A 386 -11.17 11.24 1.08
C ALA A 386 -11.03 12.47 0.19
N LEU A 387 -9.96 13.24 0.41
CA LEU A 387 -9.52 14.33 -0.46
C LEU A 387 -8.05 14.14 -0.83
N ARG A 388 -7.70 14.50 -2.07
CA ARG A 388 -6.31 14.67 -2.53
C ARG A 388 -6.05 16.16 -2.71
N ILE A 389 -4.93 16.64 -2.17
CA ILE A 389 -4.48 18.03 -2.35
C ILE A 389 -3.18 18.02 -3.13
N GLU A 390 -3.20 18.62 -4.32
CA GLU A 390 -2.05 18.74 -5.21
C GLU A 390 -1.43 20.14 -5.11
N ALA A 391 -0.15 20.20 -4.74
CA ALA A 391 0.46 21.43 -4.29
C ALA A 391 1.93 21.58 -4.80
N PRO A 392 2.23 22.58 -5.66
CA PRO A 392 1.29 23.27 -6.55
C PRO A 392 0.80 22.33 -7.67
N VAL A 393 -0.29 22.70 -8.33
CA VAL A 393 -0.74 22.07 -9.59
C VAL A 393 0.29 22.35 -10.70
N PRO A 394 0.70 21.36 -11.52
CA PRO A 394 1.62 21.56 -12.63
C PRO A 394 1.22 22.73 -13.55
N GLY A 395 2.18 23.61 -13.84
CA GLY A 395 1.97 24.80 -14.69
C GLY A 395 1.12 25.92 -14.08
N LYS A 396 0.53 25.77 -12.89
CA LYS A 396 -0.38 26.75 -12.27
C LYS A 396 0.11 27.20 -10.88
N SER A 397 -0.20 28.45 -10.51
CA SER A 397 0.16 29.02 -9.19
C SER A 397 -0.88 28.75 -8.09
N VAL A 398 -1.58 27.61 -8.17
CA VAL A 398 -2.69 27.24 -7.27
C VAL A 398 -2.46 25.90 -6.58
N VAL A 399 -3.15 25.69 -5.47
CA VAL A 399 -3.29 24.41 -4.76
C VAL A 399 -4.58 23.75 -5.25
N GLY A 400 -4.49 22.60 -5.90
CA GLY A 400 -5.64 21.85 -6.37
C GLY A 400 -6.23 21.00 -5.25
N ILE A 401 -7.49 21.22 -4.90
CA ILE A 401 -8.24 20.37 -3.95
C ILE A 401 -9.19 19.50 -4.76
N GLU A 402 -8.94 18.18 -4.75
CA GLU A 402 -9.72 17.20 -5.51
C GLU A 402 -10.77 16.57 -4.62
N VAL A 403 -12.04 16.84 -4.96
CA VAL A 403 -13.22 16.44 -4.18
C VAL A 403 -14.06 15.46 -5.01
N PRO A 404 -14.40 14.28 -4.49
CA PRO A 404 -15.26 13.30 -5.16
C PRO A 404 -16.61 13.88 -5.57
N ASN A 405 -17.08 13.54 -6.76
CA ASN A 405 -18.39 13.96 -7.27
C ASN A 405 -19.51 13.12 -6.62
N GLY A 406 -20.70 13.71 -6.49
CA GLY A 406 -21.88 12.98 -5.98
C GLY A 406 -22.42 11.93 -6.97
N HIS A 407 -22.18 12.14 -8.27
CA HIS A 407 -22.40 11.17 -9.34
C HIS A 407 -21.12 11.03 -10.14
N THR A 408 -20.77 9.79 -10.49
CA THR A 408 -19.56 9.43 -11.24
C THR A 408 -19.92 8.95 -12.63
N SER A 409 -19.32 9.54 -13.67
CA SER A 409 -19.47 9.06 -15.05
C SER A 409 -18.46 7.97 -15.39
N VAL A 410 -18.87 7.02 -16.23
CA VAL A 410 -18.02 5.95 -16.74
C VAL A 410 -17.29 6.45 -17.98
N VAL A 411 -15.97 6.26 -18.03
CA VAL A 411 -15.15 6.59 -19.21
C VAL A 411 -15.11 5.35 -20.10
N SER A 412 -16.01 5.24 -21.09
CA SER A 412 -15.98 4.10 -22.03
C SER A 412 -14.68 4.08 -22.85
N LEU A 413 -14.11 2.89 -23.07
CA LEU A 413 -12.96 2.68 -23.97
C LEU A 413 -13.19 3.32 -25.35
N ARG A 414 -14.38 3.10 -25.94
CA ARG A 414 -14.81 3.70 -27.21
C ARG A 414 -14.67 5.22 -27.24
N GLY A 415 -15.16 5.90 -26.21
CA GLY A 415 -15.15 7.37 -26.15
C GLY A 415 -13.75 7.95 -26.20
N VAL A 416 -12.76 7.27 -25.61
CA VAL A 416 -11.34 7.66 -25.71
C VAL A 416 -10.76 7.29 -27.08
N MET A 417 -11.12 6.14 -27.65
CA MET A 417 -10.65 5.71 -28.97
C MET A 417 -11.23 6.52 -30.15
N GLU A 418 -12.46 7.03 -30.04
CA GLU A 418 -13.06 7.98 -30.98
C GLU A 418 -12.55 9.43 -30.79
N SER A 419 -11.61 9.68 -29.87
CA SER A 419 -11.09 11.02 -29.60
C SER A 419 -9.98 11.43 -30.59
N GLN A 420 -9.91 12.73 -30.89
CA GLN A 420 -8.84 13.31 -31.72
C GLN A 420 -7.44 13.11 -31.09
N ALA A 421 -7.35 12.84 -29.78
CA ALA A 421 -6.12 12.48 -29.10
C ALA A 421 -5.66 11.07 -29.49
N PHE A 422 -6.59 10.11 -29.64
CA PHE A 422 -6.29 8.75 -30.08
C PHE A 422 -5.97 8.70 -31.58
N GLU A 423 -6.74 9.39 -32.42
CA GLU A 423 -6.44 9.51 -33.87
C GLU A 423 -5.02 10.06 -34.11
N GLN A 424 -4.63 11.12 -33.39
CA GLN A 424 -3.29 11.68 -33.47
C GLN A 424 -2.20 10.77 -32.90
N ALA A 425 -2.52 9.90 -31.96
CA ALA A 425 -1.58 8.92 -31.44
C ALA A 425 -1.35 7.78 -32.45
N ALA A 426 -2.43 7.23 -33.02
CA ALA A 426 -2.37 6.17 -34.03
C ALA A 426 -1.73 6.59 -35.36
N GLN A 427 -1.56 7.90 -35.61
CA GLN A 427 -0.79 8.43 -36.74
C GLN A 427 0.70 8.69 -36.43
N ARG A 428 1.15 8.51 -35.18
CA ARG A 428 2.49 8.93 -34.72
C ARG A 428 3.25 7.89 -33.90
N HIS A 429 2.56 6.88 -33.38
CA HIS A 429 3.07 5.94 -32.39
C HIS A 429 2.80 4.49 -32.81
N ASP A 430 3.72 3.60 -32.47
CA ASP A 430 3.66 2.20 -32.89
C ASP A 430 2.62 1.38 -32.08
N LEU A 431 2.41 1.69 -30.79
CA LEU A 431 1.46 0.98 -29.91
C LEU A 431 0.65 1.94 -28.99
N PRO A 432 -0.15 2.87 -29.55
CA PRO A 432 -1.15 3.65 -28.80
C PRO A 432 -2.11 2.76 -27.98
N ILE A 433 -2.28 3.14 -26.71
CA ILE A 433 -3.25 2.58 -25.76
C ILE A 433 -4.06 3.71 -25.12
N ALA A 434 -5.38 3.54 -25.08
CA ALA A 434 -6.31 4.44 -24.41
C ALA A 434 -6.29 4.17 -22.90
N LEU A 435 -5.75 5.09 -22.09
CA LEU A 435 -5.70 4.91 -20.63
C LEU A 435 -6.96 5.40 -19.93
N GLY A 436 -7.55 6.52 -20.36
CA GLY A 436 -8.70 7.11 -19.66
C GLY A 436 -8.86 8.60 -19.88
N SER A 437 -9.41 9.28 -18.86
CA SER A 437 -9.60 10.72 -18.80
C SER A 437 -8.85 11.32 -17.61
N GLY A 438 -8.24 12.48 -17.80
CA GLY A 438 -7.65 13.27 -16.72
C GLY A 438 -8.67 13.96 -15.82
N VAL A 439 -8.17 14.56 -14.74
CA VAL A 439 -8.95 15.32 -13.74
C VAL A 439 -9.85 16.43 -14.31
N ALA A 440 -9.50 16.95 -15.50
CA ALA A 440 -10.23 18.01 -16.19
C ALA A 440 -11.00 17.52 -17.44
N GLY A 441 -11.36 16.23 -17.49
CA GLY A 441 -12.13 15.62 -18.59
C GLY A 441 -11.32 15.26 -19.85
N ALA A 442 -10.17 15.90 -20.06
CA ALA A 442 -9.31 15.66 -21.24
C ALA A 442 -8.85 14.19 -21.33
N GLU A 443 -8.97 13.61 -22.52
CA GLU A 443 -8.60 12.24 -22.84
C GLU A 443 -7.09 12.01 -22.75
N VAL A 444 -6.69 10.86 -22.21
CA VAL A 444 -5.29 10.48 -22.03
C VAL A 444 -5.00 9.16 -22.76
N VAL A 445 -4.23 9.30 -23.83
CA VAL A 445 -3.72 8.23 -24.69
C VAL A 445 -2.21 8.24 -24.57
N THR A 446 -1.60 7.05 -24.56
CA THR A 446 -0.16 6.86 -24.37
C THR A 446 0.36 5.78 -25.30
N ASP A 447 1.67 5.68 -25.51
CA ASP A 447 2.27 4.68 -26.40
C ASP A 447 3.14 3.68 -25.63
N LEU A 448 2.84 2.39 -25.79
CA LEU A 448 3.56 1.29 -25.16
C LEU A 448 4.95 1.06 -25.79
N ALA A 449 5.16 1.44 -27.06
CA ALA A 449 6.48 1.36 -27.69
C ALA A 449 7.45 2.42 -27.13
N ASP A 450 6.92 3.62 -26.88
CA ASP A 450 7.67 4.68 -26.21
C ASP A 450 7.80 4.46 -24.69
N MET A 451 6.87 3.73 -24.07
CA MET A 451 6.85 3.36 -22.65
C MET A 451 7.09 1.86 -22.49
N PRO A 452 8.30 1.37 -22.80
CA PRO A 452 8.53 0.01 -23.28
C PRO A 452 8.06 -1.09 -22.33
N HIS A 453 8.09 -0.79 -21.02
CA HIS A 453 7.67 -1.68 -19.95
C HIS A 453 6.86 -0.88 -18.93
N LEU A 454 5.70 -1.43 -18.55
CA LEU A 454 4.67 -0.83 -17.70
C LEU A 454 4.48 -1.68 -16.45
N LEU A 455 4.45 -1.05 -15.27
CA LEU A 455 4.08 -1.69 -14.01
C LEU A 455 2.73 -1.17 -13.51
N ILE A 456 1.75 -2.05 -13.35
CA ILE A 456 0.41 -1.77 -12.83
C ILE A 456 0.26 -2.40 -11.44
N ALA A 457 -0.28 -1.68 -10.47
CA ALA A 457 -0.57 -2.27 -9.16
C ALA A 457 -1.79 -1.61 -8.48
N GLY A 458 -2.47 -2.38 -7.64
CA GLY A 458 -3.65 -1.91 -6.89
C GLY A 458 -4.34 -3.03 -6.13
N ALA A 459 -5.13 -2.70 -5.11
CA ALA A 459 -5.89 -3.70 -4.36
C ALA A 459 -6.97 -4.39 -5.23
N THR A 460 -7.48 -5.53 -4.79
CA THR A 460 -8.63 -6.21 -5.43
C THR A 460 -9.82 -5.25 -5.55
N GLY A 461 -10.50 -5.23 -6.70
CA GLY A 461 -11.63 -4.32 -6.96
C GLY A 461 -11.25 -2.84 -7.23
N SER A 462 -9.96 -2.49 -7.24
CA SER A 462 -9.51 -1.11 -7.45
C SER A 462 -9.62 -0.62 -8.92
N GLY A 463 -9.56 -1.54 -9.89
CA GLY A 463 -9.59 -1.24 -11.33
C GLY A 463 -8.48 -1.93 -12.15
N LYS A 464 -7.47 -2.54 -11.50
CA LYS A 464 -6.32 -3.22 -12.13
C LYS A 464 -6.69 -4.07 -13.36
N SER A 465 -7.61 -5.02 -13.18
CA SER A 465 -7.91 -6.05 -14.18
C SER A 465 -8.73 -5.50 -15.34
N VAL A 466 -9.72 -4.64 -15.06
CA VAL A 466 -10.44 -3.88 -16.09
C VAL A 466 -9.48 -3.03 -16.93
N CYS A 467 -8.42 -2.46 -16.33
CA CYS A 467 -7.40 -1.72 -17.06
C CYS A 467 -6.53 -2.62 -17.97
N LEU A 468 -6.12 -3.80 -17.50
CA LEU A 468 -5.44 -4.79 -18.35
C LEU A 468 -6.33 -5.18 -19.54
N ASN A 469 -7.58 -5.54 -19.26
CA ASN A 469 -8.53 -5.99 -20.28
C ASN A 469 -8.87 -4.86 -21.26
N SER A 470 -8.93 -3.61 -20.79
CA SER A 470 -9.08 -2.42 -21.66
C SER A 470 -7.85 -2.17 -22.53
N ILE A 471 -6.63 -2.42 -22.03
CA ILE A 471 -5.39 -2.30 -22.83
C ILE A 471 -5.36 -3.39 -23.91
N ILE A 472 -5.66 -4.65 -23.55
CA ILE A 472 -5.73 -5.77 -24.50
C ILE A 472 -6.81 -5.49 -25.54
N ALA A 473 -8.03 -5.11 -25.14
CA ALA A 473 -9.09 -4.74 -26.06
C ALA A 473 -8.70 -3.56 -26.98
N CYS A 474 -8.08 -2.51 -26.44
CA CYS A 474 -7.59 -1.37 -27.24
C CYS A 474 -6.57 -1.79 -28.32
N LEU A 475 -5.72 -2.79 -28.02
CA LEU A 475 -4.78 -3.35 -28.99
C LEU A 475 -5.50 -4.24 -30.03
N LEU A 476 -6.38 -5.15 -29.58
CA LEU A 476 -7.18 -6.03 -30.46
C LEU A 476 -8.15 -5.27 -31.37
N MET A 477 -8.53 -4.04 -31.02
CA MET A 477 -9.33 -3.14 -31.84
C MET A 477 -8.54 -2.40 -32.95
N ASN A 478 -7.21 -2.56 -33.01
CA ASN A 478 -6.35 -1.80 -33.94
C ASN A 478 -5.28 -2.63 -34.68
N TYR A 479 -4.87 -3.80 -34.19
CA TYR A 479 -3.77 -4.58 -34.79
C TYR A 479 -4.19 -5.96 -35.30
N SER A 480 -3.61 -6.39 -36.42
CA SER A 480 -3.70 -7.79 -36.87
C SER A 480 -2.76 -8.72 -36.09
N PRO A 481 -2.99 -10.05 -36.10
CA PRO A 481 -2.07 -11.06 -35.57
C PRO A 481 -0.66 -11.07 -36.21
N GLU A 482 -0.51 -10.46 -37.39
CA GLU A 482 0.77 -10.30 -38.09
C GLU A 482 1.51 -9.01 -37.68
N GLN A 483 0.80 -8.04 -37.12
CA GLN A 483 1.35 -6.80 -36.55
C GLN A 483 1.64 -6.92 -35.05
N LEU A 484 0.84 -7.71 -34.33
CA LEU A 484 0.90 -7.84 -32.87
C LEU A 484 0.69 -9.29 -32.43
N ARG A 485 1.57 -9.75 -31.54
CA ARG A 485 1.38 -10.98 -30.75
C ARG A 485 1.31 -10.70 -29.25
N LEU A 486 0.57 -11.54 -28.55
CA LEU A 486 0.33 -11.48 -27.10
C LEU A 486 0.89 -12.73 -26.42
N VAL A 487 1.62 -12.53 -25.32
CA VAL A 487 2.01 -13.60 -24.38
C VAL A 487 1.28 -13.32 -23.07
N LEU A 488 0.27 -14.11 -22.75
CA LEU A 488 -0.58 -13.90 -21.57
C LEU A 488 -0.21 -14.89 -20.46
N VAL A 489 -0.02 -14.38 -19.24
CA VAL A 489 0.30 -15.16 -18.04
C VAL A 489 -0.73 -14.84 -16.95
N ASP A 490 -1.62 -15.80 -16.67
CA ASP A 490 -2.66 -15.73 -15.63
C ASP A 490 -2.57 -16.96 -14.72
N PRO A 491 -1.81 -16.88 -13.61
CA PRO A 491 -1.64 -18.01 -12.69
C PRO A 491 -2.90 -18.32 -11.86
N LYS A 492 -3.98 -17.52 -11.99
CA LYS A 492 -5.22 -17.69 -11.23
C LYS A 492 -6.37 -18.22 -12.10
N ARG A 493 -6.28 -18.07 -13.43
CA ARG A 493 -7.28 -18.48 -14.42
C ARG A 493 -8.60 -17.71 -14.28
N VAL A 494 -8.52 -16.38 -14.11
CA VAL A 494 -9.68 -15.52 -13.78
C VAL A 494 -9.79 -14.29 -14.68
N GLU A 495 -8.67 -13.66 -15.02
CA GLU A 495 -8.66 -12.26 -15.50
C GLU A 495 -8.36 -12.19 -17.00
N LEU A 496 -7.46 -13.04 -17.50
CA LEU A 496 -7.04 -13.07 -18.91
C LEU A 496 -7.66 -14.23 -19.71
N THR A 497 -8.31 -15.19 -19.04
CA THR A 497 -8.92 -16.38 -19.67
C THR A 497 -10.04 -16.06 -20.65
N ALA A 498 -10.65 -14.88 -20.57
CA ALA A 498 -11.58 -14.36 -21.58
C ALA A 498 -10.92 -14.21 -22.96
N PHE A 499 -9.60 -13.98 -23.02
CA PHE A 499 -8.83 -13.83 -24.26
C PHE A 499 -8.22 -15.16 -24.76
N ALA A 500 -8.84 -16.29 -24.42
CA ALA A 500 -8.48 -17.59 -25.00
C ALA A 500 -8.73 -17.62 -26.52
N ASP A 501 -8.03 -18.53 -27.22
CA ASP A 501 -8.23 -18.88 -28.64
C ASP A 501 -8.09 -17.76 -29.70
N ILE A 502 -7.84 -16.50 -29.32
CA ILE A 502 -7.59 -15.39 -30.24
C ILE A 502 -6.31 -15.66 -31.09
N PRO A 503 -6.30 -15.26 -32.37
CA PRO A 503 -5.18 -15.54 -33.28
C PRO A 503 -3.91 -14.74 -32.94
N HIS A 504 -4.02 -13.68 -32.12
CA HIS A 504 -2.87 -12.90 -31.64
C HIS A 504 -2.01 -13.62 -30.61
N LEU A 505 -2.43 -14.74 -30.02
CA LEU A 505 -1.57 -15.44 -29.06
C LEU A 505 -0.26 -15.90 -29.74
N ALA A 506 0.87 -15.68 -29.05
CA ALA A 506 2.18 -16.14 -29.52
C ALA A 506 2.33 -17.66 -29.34
N PHE A 507 1.82 -18.20 -28.23
CA PHE A 507 1.81 -19.62 -27.89
C PHE A 507 0.37 -20.17 -27.91
N SER A 508 0.19 -21.49 -27.84
CA SER A 508 -1.14 -22.09 -27.94
C SER A 508 -2.03 -21.87 -26.73
N ASP A 509 -1.45 -21.90 -25.54
CA ASP A 509 -2.16 -21.72 -24.27
C ASP A 509 -1.81 -20.39 -23.60
N ILE A 510 -2.76 -19.86 -22.82
CA ILE A 510 -2.45 -18.86 -21.79
C ILE A 510 -1.62 -19.55 -20.71
N VAL A 511 -0.54 -18.92 -20.26
CA VAL A 511 0.39 -19.53 -19.30
C VAL A 511 -0.20 -19.45 -17.91
N VAL A 512 -0.79 -20.58 -17.49
CA VAL A 512 -1.52 -20.75 -16.23
C VAL A 512 -0.80 -21.60 -15.19
N ASP A 513 0.26 -22.32 -15.60
CA ASP A 513 1.02 -23.24 -14.75
C ASP A 513 2.36 -22.58 -14.35
N MET A 514 2.64 -22.50 -13.05
CA MET A 514 3.81 -21.74 -12.55
C MET A 514 5.14 -22.25 -13.09
N ASP A 515 5.28 -23.56 -13.28
CA ASP A 515 6.52 -24.20 -13.71
C ASP A 515 6.90 -23.81 -15.15
N LYS A 516 5.91 -23.54 -16.01
CA LYS A 516 6.09 -23.12 -17.41
C LYS A 516 6.52 -21.66 -17.55
N VAL A 517 6.33 -20.82 -16.52
CA VAL A 517 6.61 -19.38 -16.57
C VAL A 517 8.08 -19.10 -16.91
N VAL A 518 9.00 -19.86 -16.32
CA VAL A 518 10.45 -19.67 -16.53
C VAL A 518 10.85 -20.06 -17.96
N GLY A 519 10.27 -21.13 -18.52
CA GLY A 519 10.42 -21.51 -19.93
C GLY A 519 9.81 -20.47 -20.88
N THR A 520 8.61 -19.98 -20.57
CA THR A 520 7.93 -18.92 -21.34
C THR A 520 8.77 -17.64 -21.41
N LEU A 521 9.26 -17.15 -20.27
CA LEU A 521 10.13 -15.97 -20.24
C LEU A 521 11.46 -16.22 -20.96
N GLN A 522 11.95 -17.46 -20.96
CA GLN A 522 13.14 -17.85 -21.71
C GLN A 522 12.90 -17.87 -23.23
N ALA A 523 11.73 -18.33 -23.70
CA ALA A 523 11.32 -18.27 -25.10
C ALA A 523 11.24 -16.82 -25.62
N VAL A 524 10.64 -15.91 -24.82
CA VAL A 524 10.61 -14.47 -25.14
C VAL A 524 12.03 -13.87 -25.22
N ILE A 525 12.96 -14.32 -24.37
CA ILE A 525 14.37 -13.93 -24.42
C ILE A 525 15.08 -14.49 -25.67
N GLN A 526 14.78 -15.72 -26.08
CA GLN A 526 15.32 -16.31 -27.31
C GLN A 526 14.83 -15.58 -28.56
N GLU A 527 13.54 -15.23 -28.64
CA GLU A 527 12.97 -14.40 -29.72
C GLU A 527 13.62 -13.00 -29.74
N MET A 528 13.79 -12.35 -28.59
CA MET A 528 14.54 -11.09 -28.48
C MET A 528 15.95 -11.20 -29.06
N GLU A 529 16.68 -12.28 -28.75
CA GLU A 529 18.01 -12.51 -29.34
C GLU A 529 17.94 -12.79 -30.84
N THR A 530 16.96 -13.57 -31.32
CA THR A 530 16.75 -13.86 -32.74
C THR A 530 16.49 -12.58 -33.54
N ARG A 531 15.67 -11.68 -33.02
CA ARG A 531 15.46 -10.33 -33.59
C ARG A 531 16.75 -9.53 -33.65
N TYR A 532 17.54 -9.46 -32.58
CA TYR A 532 18.85 -8.78 -32.62
C TYR A 532 19.80 -9.40 -33.67
N ARG A 533 19.81 -10.72 -33.84
CA ARG A 533 20.59 -11.41 -34.89
C ARG A 533 20.09 -11.07 -36.29
N ALA A 534 18.77 -10.91 -36.50
CA ALA A 534 18.18 -10.47 -37.75
C ALA A 534 18.52 -8.99 -38.06
N PHE A 535 18.37 -8.11 -37.07
CA PHE A 535 18.70 -6.69 -37.18
C PHE A 535 20.17 -6.45 -37.55
N ALA A 536 21.08 -7.23 -36.96
CA ALA A 536 22.50 -7.18 -37.26
C ALA A 536 22.84 -7.60 -38.71
N LYS A 537 22.11 -8.55 -39.30
CA LYS A 537 22.29 -8.96 -40.71
C LYS A 537 21.92 -7.85 -41.70
N ILE A 538 20.84 -7.10 -41.44
CA ILE A 538 20.34 -6.03 -42.33
C ILE A 538 20.96 -4.66 -41.98
N GLY A 539 21.70 -4.56 -40.87
CA GLY A 539 22.37 -3.33 -40.45
C GLY A 539 21.39 -2.27 -39.92
N VAL A 540 20.41 -2.70 -39.14
CA VAL A 540 19.37 -1.87 -38.51
C VAL A 540 19.47 -1.94 -36.98
N ARG A 541 18.66 -1.15 -36.26
CA ARG A 541 18.77 -0.99 -34.79
C ARG A 541 17.49 -1.22 -34.00
N ASN A 542 16.34 -1.21 -34.65
CA ASN A 542 15.02 -1.37 -34.03
C ASN A 542 14.04 -2.06 -34.99
N LEU A 543 12.92 -2.53 -34.45
CA LEU A 543 11.88 -3.23 -35.20
C LEU A 543 11.32 -2.41 -36.37
N GLN A 544 11.01 -1.14 -36.15
CA GLN A 544 10.50 -0.22 -37.18
C GLN A 544 11.43 -0.17 -38.41
N ALA A 545 12.72 0.14 -38.22
CA ALA A 545 13.68 0.18 -39.33
C ALA A 545 14.05 -1.20 -39.91
N TYR A 546 13.69 -2.30 -39.23
CA TYR A 546 13.75 -3.65 -39.81
C TYR A 546 12.58 -3.88 -40.76
N ASN A 547 11.34 -3.60 -40.31
CA ASN A 547 10.13 -3.76 -41.11
C ASN A 547 10.15 -2.83 -42.34
N GLU A 548 10.60 -1.57 -42.21
CA GLU A 548 10.87 -0.63 -43.32
C GLU A 548 11.89 -1.13 -44.37
N ARG A 549 12.69 -2.16 -44.06
CA ARG A 549 13.66 -2.76 -44.99
C ARG A 549 13.31 -4.18 -45.41
N ASN A 550 12.24 -4.74 -44.87
CA ASN A 550 11.87 -6.14 -45.00
C ASN A 550 10.35 -6.24 -45.17
N GLU A 551 9.78 -5.37 -46.01
CA GLU A 551 8.34 -5.18 -46.23
C GLU A 551 7.60 -6.48 -46.62
N GLU A 552 8.30 -7.43 -47.25
CA GLU A 552 7.76 -8.76 -47.60
C GLU A 552 7.56 -9.67 -46.37
N HIS A 553 8.34 -9.47 -45.30
CA HIS A 553 8.36 -10.29 -44.08
C HIS A 553 8.56 -9.40 -42.83
N PRO A 554 7.59 -8.53 -42.49
CA PRO A 554 7.64 -7.74 -41.26
C PRO A 554 7.57 -8.65 -40.03
N LEU A 555 8.14 -8.18 -38.92
CA LEU A 555 8.06 -8.87 -37.63
C LEU A 555 7.01 -8.17 -36.71
N PRO A 556 6.12 -8.93 -36.05
CA PRO A 556 5.09 -8.36 -35.16
C PRO A 556 5.71 -7.78 -33.89
N TYR A 557 5.10 -6.76 -33.31
CA TYR A 557 5.33 -6.40 -31.90
C TYR A 557 4.89 -7.55 -31.00
N TRP A 558 5.57 -7.78 -29.88
CA TRP A 558 5.11 -8.71 -28.84
C TRP A 558 4.77 -7.92 -27.58
N VAL A 559 3.61 -8.17 -26.99
CA VAL A 559 3.22 -7.64 -25.67
C VAL A 559 3.03 -8.80 -24.70
N VAL A 560 3.92 -8.88 -23.71
CA VAL A 560 3.85 -9.84 -22.61
C VAL A 560 3.05 -9.24 -21.47
N VAL A 561 1.94 -9.88 -21.10
CA VAL A 561 1.04 -9.43 -20.01
C VAL A 561 1.05 -10.46 -18.89
N ILE A 562 1.36 -10.01 -17.67
CA ILE A 562 1.41 -10.87 -16.47
C ILE A 562 0.44 -10.29 -15.44
N ASP A 563 -0.64 -11.01 -15.12
CA ASP A 563 -1.70 -10.47 -14.23
C ASP A 563 -1.25 -10.26 -12.79
N GLU A 564 -0.48 -11.22 -12.26
CA GLU A 564 -0.03 -11.24 -10.86
C GLU A 564 1.44 -11.65 -10.74
N LEU A 565 2.32 -10.67 -10.93
CA LEU A 565 3.76 -10.78 -10.66
C LEU A 565 4.06 -11.38 -9.27
N ALA A 566 3.19 -11.17 -8.28
CA ALA A 566 3.41 -11.67 -6.93
C ALA A 566 3.44 -13.20 -6.83
N ASP A 567 2.63 -13.90 -7.62
CA ASP A 567 2.60 -15.37 -7.57
C ASP A 567 3.81 -15.96 -8.30
N LEU A 568 4.27 -15.32 -9.38
CA LEU A 568 5.54 -15.63 -10.06
C LEU A 568 6.77 -15.42 -9.13
N MET A 569 6.79 -14.28 -8.42
CA MET A 569 7.84 -13.96 -7.43
C MET A 569 7.78 -14.82 -6.16
N LEU A 570 6.68 -15.57 -5.93
CA LEU A 570 6.61 -16.57 -4.87
C LEU A 570 7.08 -17.95 -5.33
N ALA A 571 6.91 -18.30 -6.61
CA ALA A 571 7.35 -19.57 -7.17
C ALA A 571 8.86 -19.58 -7.50
N ALA A 572 9.35 -18.62 -8.31
CA ALA A 572 10.71 -18.60 -8.84
C ALA A 572 11.34 -17.19 -8.81
N PRO A 573 11.47 -16.54 -7.63
CA PRO A 573 11.84 -15.13 -7.51
C PRO A 573 13.14 -14.74 -8.22
N TYR A 574 14.16 -15.60 -8.21
CA TYR A 574 15.47 -15.28 -8.76
C TYR A 574 15.47 -15.30 -10.29
N GLN A 575 14.94 -16.37 -10.89
CA GLN A 575 14.84 -16.55 -12.34
C GLN A 575 13.89 -15.50 -12.93
N VAL A 576 12.71 -15.33 -12.34
CA VAL A 576 11.71 -14.35 -12.80
C VAL A 576 12.26 -12.93 -12.71
N GLU A 577 12.87 -12.51 -11.59
CA GLU A 577 13.49 -11.18 -11.50
C GLU A 577 14.60 -11.00 -12.54
N GLN A 578 15.49 -12.00 -12.71
CA GLN A 578 16.59 -11.93 -13.67
C GLN A 578 16.10 -11.87 -15.13
N GLN A 579 15.11 -12.67 -15.51
CA GLN A 579 14.55 -12.70 -16.86
C GLN A 579 13.77 -11.42 -17.16
N LEU A 580 12.91 -10.96 -16.25
CA LEU A 580 12.15 -9.71 -16.40
C LEU A 580 13.06 -8.48 -16.48
N VAL A 581 14.13 -8.41 -15.67
CA VAL A 581 15.14 -7.35 -15.75
C VAL A 581 15.92 -7.41 -17.07
N ARG A 582 16.32 -8.62 -17.52
CA ARG A 582 17.03 -8.80 -18.80
C ARG A 582 16.19 -8.35 -19.99
N LEU A 583 14.91 -8.72 -20.00
CA LEU A 583 13.95 -8.24 -21.01
C LEU A 583 13.80 -6.73 -20.91
N ALA A 584 13.48 -6.18 -19.73
CA ALA A 584 13.22 -4.76 -19.56
C ALA A 584 14.41 -3.82 -19.90
N GLN A 585 15.63 -4.36 -20.00
CA GLN A 585 16.83 -3.62 -20.43
C GLN A 585 17.08 -3.65 -21.95
N LEU A 586 16.59 -4.67 -22.65
CA LEU A 586 17.01 -4.99 -24.03
C LEU A 586 15.84 -5.10 -25.04
N ALA A 587 14.64 -5.39 -24.56
CA ALA A 587 13.47 -5.75 -25.38
C ALA A 587 12.83 -4.56 -26.14
N ARG A 588 13.03 -3.32 -25.67
CA ARG A 588 12.46 -2.11 -26.32
C ARG A 588 12.80 -2.03 -27.81
N ALA A 589 14.05 -2.23 -28.18
CA ALA A 589 14.46 -2.07 -29.58
C ALA A 589 13.90 -3.16 -30.48
N THR A 590 13.67 -4.37 -29.94
CA THR A 590 13.10 -5.50 -30.67
C THR A 590 11.58 -5.47 -30.79
N GLY A 591 10.92 -4.42 -30.29
CA GLY A 591 9.45 -4.31 -30.26
C GLY A 591 8.81 -5.35 -29.34
N ILE A 592 9.50 -5.73 -28.26
CA ILE A 592 8.98 -6.64 -27.24
C ILE A 592 8.74 -5.81 -25.98
N HIS A 593 7.50 -5.82 -25.50
CA HIS A 593 6.98 -4.94 -24.46
C HIS A 593 6.42 -5.77 -23.30
N LEU A 594 6.52 -5.24 -22.07
CA LEU A 594 6.12 -5.97 -20.87
C LEU A 594 5.14 -5.15 -20.04
N ILE A 595 3.97 -5.73 -19.76
CA ILE A 595 2.97 -5.20 -18.82
C ILE A 595 2.94 -6.14 -17.62
N LEU A 596 3.53 -5.71 -16.51
CA LEU A 596 3.48 -6.44 -15.24
C LEU A 596 2.38 -5.84 -14.38
N ALA A 597 1.47 -6.69 -13.89
CA ALA A 597 0.46 -6.31 -12.92
C ALA A 597 0.64 -7.04 -11.58
N THR A 598 0.16 -6.46 -10.48
CA THR A 598 0.08 -7.15 -9.18
C THR A 598 -1.00 -6.61 -8.26
N GLN A 599 -1.62 -7.48 -7.46
CA GLN A 599 -2.49 -7.10 -6.35
C GLN A 599 -1.75 -6.99 -5.00
N ARG A 600 -0.45 -7.35 -4.96
CA ARG A 600 0.40 -7.34 -3.75
C ARG A 600 1.61 -6.41 -3.92
N PRO A 601 1.45 -5.07 -3.80
CA PRO A 601 2.53 -4.08 -3.88
C PRO A 601 3.47 -4.08 -2.65
N SER A 602 4.08 -5.22 -2.34
CA SER A 602 5.13 -5.37 -1.32
C SER A 602 6.52 -5.16 -1.92
N VAL A 603 7.51 -4.87 -1.07
CA VAL A 603 8.91 -4.65 -1.48
C VAL A 603 9.57 -5.93 -2.02
N ASP A 604 9.10 -7.10 -1.61
CA ASP A 604 9.60 -8.41 -2.05
C ASP A 604 9.05 -8.81 -3.44
N VAL A 605 7.94 -8.21 -3.89
CA VAL A 605 7.37 -8.40 -5.25
C VAL A 605 7.82 -7.25 -6.17
N VAL A 606 7.57 -6.00 -5.75
CA VAL A 606 7.93 -4.79 -6.50
C VAL A 606 9.30 -4.32 -6.02
N THR A 607 10.32 -5.08 -6.41
CA THR A 607 11.70 -4.91 -5.94
C THR A 607 12.34 -3.62 -6.45
N GLY A 608 13.51 -3.28 -5.89
CA GLY A 608 14.34 -2.19 -6.39
C GLY A 608 14.85 -2.40 -7.81
N LEU A 609 15.04 -3.66 -8.26
CA LEU A 609 15.47 -3.96 -9.62
C LEU A 609 14.31 -3.90 -10.61
N ILE A 610 13.12 -4.43 -10.26
CA ILE A 610 11.91 -4.24 -11.06
C ILE A 610 11.65 -2.74 -11.26
N LYS A 611 11.62 -1.93 -10.19
CA LYS A 611 11.39 -0.49 -10.32
C LYS A 611 12.44 0.28 -11.11
N ALA A 612 13.71 -0.17 -11.13
CA ALA A 612 14.77 0.47 -11.90
C ALA A 612 14.60 0.30 -13.41
N ASN A 613 13.94 -0.78 -13.86
CA ASN A 613 13.76 -1.10 -15.29
C ASN A 613 12.31 -0.91 -15.78
N PHE A 614 11.35 -0.74 -14.87
CA PHE A 614 9.95 -0.38 -15.16
C PHE A 614 9.67 1.06 -14.69
N PRO A 615 10.01 2.09 -15.51
CA PRO A 615 9.89 3.50 -15.13
C PRO A 615 8.47 4.06 -15.30
N THR A 616 7.67 3.51 -16.22
CA THR A 616 6.27 3.89 -16.41
C THR A 616 5.37 3.04 -15.53
N ARG A 617 4.51 3.68 -14.73
CA ARG A 617 3.76 3.00 -13.66
C ARG A 617 2.33 3.50 -13.54
N ILE A 618 1.42 2.59 -13.18
CA ILE A 618 0.03 2.87 -12.80
C ILE A 618 -0.20 2.32 -11.40
N ALA A 619 -0.69 3.15 -10.49
CA ALA A 619 -1.21 2.72 -9.19
C ALA A 619 -2.71 3.03 -9.11
N PHE A 620 -3.53 1.99 -9.04
CA PHE A 620 -4.93 2.09 -8.60
C PHE A 620 -5.00 2.21 -7.07
N ALA A 621 -6.20 2.31 -6.51
CA ALA A 621 -6.41 2.39 -5.07
C ALA A 621 -5.70 1.24 -4.29
N VAL A 622 -5.00 1.60 -3.22
CA VAL A 622 -4.27 0.68 -2.33
C VAL A 622 -4.58 0.94 -0.86
N SER A 623 -4.42 -0.09 -0.03
CA SER A 623 -4.78 -0.06 1.39
C SER A 623 -3.94 0.88 2.25
N SER A 624 -2.71 1.23 1.85
CA SER A 624 -1.84 2.08 2.65
C SER A 624 -0.89 2.98 1.84
N GLN A 625 -0.38 4.01 2.51
CA GLN A 625 0.69 4.87 1.98
C GLN A 625 2.07 4.18 1.96
N VAL A 626 2.21 2.96 2.51
CA VAL A 626 3.41 2.14 2.30
C VAL A 626 3.33 1.54 0.90
N ASP A 627 2.20 0.93 0.56
CA ASP A 627 1.92 0.33 -0.75
C ASP A 627 2.06 1.36 -1.89
N SER A 628 1.49 2.57 -1.70
CA SER A 628 1.65 3.68 -2.65
C SER A 628 3.13 4.01 -2.89
N ARG A 629 3.97 4.01 -1.84
CA ARG A 629 5.41 4.23 -1.97
C ARG A 629 6.15 3.03 -2.56
N THR A 630 5.66 1.81 -2.36
CA THR A 630 6.23 0.66 -3.07
C THR A 630 6.09 0.87 -4.58
N ILE A 631 4.95 1.35 -5.07
CA ILE A 631 4.68 1.50 -6.51
C ILE A 631 5.30 2.80 -7.08
N LEU A 632 4.92 3.96 -6.54
CA LEU A 632 5.17 5.29 -7.14
C LEU A 632 6.34 6.04 -6.50
N ASP A 633 7.10 5.40 -5.60
CA ASP A 633 8.11 6.02 -4.72
C ASP A 633 7.55 7.19 -3.86
N SER A 634 6.22 7.36 -3.83
CA SER A 634 5.50 8.50 -3.27
C SER A 634 4.12 8.10 -2.73
N GLY A 635 3.55 8.92 -1.83
CA GLY A 635 2.20 8.71 -1.28
C GLY A 635 1.13 9.42 -2.13
N GLY A 636 -0.05 8.82 -2.23
CA GLY A 636 -1.20 9.38 -2.95
C GLY A 636 -2.20 8.32 -3.42
N ALA A 637 -1.75 7.09 -3.71
CA ALA A 637 -2.63 6.02 -4.19
C ALA A 637 -3.56 5.49 -3.07
N GLU A 638 -3.23 5.74 -1.80
CA GLU A 638 -4.11 5.47 -0.65
C GLU A 638 -5.31 6.44 -0.53
N LYS A 639 -5.47 7.37 -1.48
CA LYS A 639 -6.53 8.40 -1.52
C LYS A 639 -7.39 8.32 -2.78
N LEU A 640 -7.20 7.26 -3.57
CA LEU A 640 -7.99 6.97 -4.77
C LEU A 640 -9.32 6.30 -4.36
N LEU A 641 -10.33 6.43 -5.20
CA LEU A 641 -11.71 6.01 -4.96
C LEU A 641 -11.98 4.55 -5.40
N GLY A 642 -11.00 3.90 -6.03
CA GLY A 642 -11.18 2.61 -6.71
C GLY A 642 -11.98 2.77 -8.00
N LYS A 643 -12.57 1.68 -8.50
CA LYS A 643 -13.38 1.67 -9.74
C LYS A 643 -12.69 2.37 -10.93
N GLY A 644 -11.39 2.15 -11.11
CA GLY A 644 -10.61 2.72 -12.21
C GLY A 644 -9.92 4.07 -11.91
N ASP A 645 -10.17 4.71 -10.76
CA ASP A 645 -9.42 5.90 -10.34
C ASP A 645 -7.97 5.53 -10.02
N MET A 646 -7.01 6.16 -10.72
CA MET A 646 -5.59 5.80 -10.72
C MET A 646 -4.63 6.99 -10.70
N LEU A 647 -3.42 6.73 -10.23
CA LEU A 647 -2.24 7.58 -10.39
C LEU A 647 -1.32 6.98 -11.46
N TYR A 648 -1.14 7.70 -12.55
CA TYR A 648 -0.28 7.34 -13.67
C TYR A 648 1.00 8.17 -13.68
N GLN A 649 2.14 7.49 -13.78
CA GLN A 649 3.48 8.08 -13.80
C GLN A 649 4.21 7.64 -15.08
N PRO A 650 4.36 8.51 -16.09
CA PRO A 650 5.19 8.24 -17.27
C PRO A 650 6.68 8.33 -16.93
N LYS A 651 7.51 7.59 -17.70
CA LYS A 651 9.00 7.60 -17.65
C LYS A 651 9.63 9.00 -17.55
N ASP A 652 8.99 10.00 -18.15
CA ASP A 652 9.48 11.37 -18.34
C ASP A 652 9.00 12.38 -17.28
N GLN A 653 8.09 11.98 -16.37
CA GLN A 653 7.56 12.88 -15.34
C GLN A 653 7.84 12.37 -13.92
N GLY A 654 8.56 13.17 -13.14
CA GLY A 654 8.89 12.87 -11.73
C GLY A 654 7.72 12.97 -10.75
N LYS A 655 6.47 13.09 -11.22
CA LYS A 655 5.23 13.09 -10.42
C LYS A 655 4.14 12.30 -11.14
N PRO A 656 3.31 11.53 -10.41
CA PRO A 656 2.12 10.92 -10.98
C PRO A 656 0.99 11.94 -11.22
N THR A 657 0.33 11.83 -12.36
CA THR A 657 -0.94 12.53 -12.69
C THR A 657 -2.11 11.61 -12.37
N ARG A 658 -3.23 12.16 -11.90
CA ARG A 658 -4.45 11.38 -11.60
C ARG A 658 -5.34 11.25 -12.84
N LEU A 659 -5.78 10.02 -13.13
CA LEU A 659 -6.64 9.66 -14.25
C LEU A 659 -7.82 8.81 -13.74
N GLN A 660 -8.99 8.98 -14.34
CA GLN A 660 -10.02 7.95 -14.33
C GLN A 660 -9.77 7.02 -15.51
N GLY A 661 -9.50 5.74 -15.22
CA GLY A 661 -9.27 4.73 -16.24
C GLY A 661 -10.48 4.48 -17.15
N VAL A 662 -10.20 4.06 -18.38
CA VAL A 662 -11.23 3.49 -19.27
C VAL A 662 -11.90 2.28 -18.64
N PHE A 663 -13.16 2.07 -19.03
CA PHE A 663 -13.96 0.89 -18.73
C PHE A 663 -14.35 0.20 -20.03
N VAL A 664 -14.32 -1.13 -19.98
CA VAL A 664 -14.90 -2.07 -20.94
C VAL A 664 -15.66 -3.12 -20.12
N SER A 665 -16.85 -3.51 -20.56
CA SER A 665 -17.65 -4.56 -19.92
C SER A 665 -17.31 -5.94 -20.50
N ASP A 666 -17.55 -6.99 -19.71
CA ASP A 666 -17.23 -8.36 -20.10
C ASP A 666 -17.95 -8.77 -21.41
N GLU A 667 -19.19 -8.30 -21.60
CA GLU A 667 -19.99 -8.46 -22.82
C GLU A 667 -19.33 -7.81 -24.07
N GLU A 668 -18.55 -6.73 -23.90
CA GLU A 668 -17.76 -6.11 -24.99
C GLU A 668 -16.47 -6.89 -25.27
N ILE A 669 -15.89 -7.54 -24.24
CA ILE A 669 -14.73 -8.44 -24.40
C ILE A 669 -15.15 -9.70 -25.14
N GLU A 670 -16.26 -10.34 -24.73
CA GLU A 670 -16.84 -11.50 -25.40
C GLU A 670 -17.14 -11.20 -26.87
N SER A 671 -17.82 -10.08 -27.16
CA SER A 671 -18.11 -9.65 -28.54
C SER A 671 -16.86 -9.43 -29.40
N LEU A 672 -15.76 -8.96 -28.79
CA LEU A 672 -14.47 -8.76 -29.45
C LEU A 672 -13.70 -10.07 -29.66
N VAL A 673 -13.81 -11.03 -28.74
CA VAL A 673 -13.19 -12.35 -28.85
C VAL A 673 -13.96 -13.24 -29.84
N ASP A 674 -15.29 -13.19 -29.87
CA ASP A 674 -16.12 -13.81 -30.90
C ASP A 674 -15.78 -13.26 -32.30
N PHE A 675 -15.58 -11.95 -32.44
CA PHE A 675 -15.10 -11.34 -33.69
C PHE A 675 -13.77 -11.96 -34.14
N TRP A 676 -12.82 -12.15 -33.22
CA TRP A 676 -11.47 -12.64 -33.55
C TRP A 676 -11.35 -14.16 -33.69
N THR A 677 -12.23 -14.94 -33.06
CA THR A 677 -12.27 -16.41 -33.14
C THR A 677 -13.16 -16.93 -34.28
N ALA A 678 -14.01 -16.09 -34.87
CA ALA A 678 -14.88 -16.43 -35.99
C ALA A 678 -14.14 -17.12 -37.16
N GLY A 679 -14.67 -18.27 -37.60
CA GLY A 679 -14.03 -19.16 -38.58
C GLY A 679 -13.71 -18.58 -39.97
N ARG A 680 -14.14 -17.34 -40.27
CA ARG A 680 -13.65 -16.55 -41.42
C ARG A 680 -12.14 -16.33 -41.42
N PHE A 681 -11.51 -16.40 -40.23
CA PHE A 681 -10.07 -16.20 -40.04
C PHE A 681 -9.28 -17.51 -39.95
N GLU A 682 -9.92 -18.68 -40.04
CA GLU A 682 -9.27 -19.98 -39.78
C GLU A 682 -8.11 -20.24 -40.75
N SER A 683 -8.25 -19.86 -42.03
CA SER A 683 -7.20 -19.99 -43.04
C SER A 683 -6.16 -18.86 -43.02
N LEU A 684 -6.31 -17.87 -42.12
CA LEU A 684 -5.35 -16.79 -41.90
C LEU A 684 -4.59 -16.94 -40.59
N ARG A 685 -5.09 -17.75 -39.62
CA ARG A 685 -4.43 -18.00 -38.32
C ARG A 685 -2.93 -18.25 -38.51
N PRO A 686 -2.06 -17.34 -38.06
CA PRO A 686 -0.63 -17.48 -38.31
C PRO A 686 -0.03 -18.49 -37.33
N GLU A 687 1.09 -19.10 -37.70
CA GLU A 687 1.74 -20.11 -36.88
C GLU A 687 2.06 -19.59 -35.47
N ARG A 688 1.97 -20.48 -34.49
CA ARG A 688 2.28 -20.23 -33.08
C ARG A 688 3.70 -20.68 -32.78
N PHE A 689 4.36 -19.99 -31.86
CA PHE A 689 5.77 -20.20 -31.49
C PHE A 689 5.93 -21.34 -30.46
N ASP A 690 5.12 -22.39 -30.57
CA ASP A 690 5.08 -23.48 -29.59
C ASP A 690 6.34 -24.35 -29.62
N ASP A 691 6.97 -24.51 -30.80
CA ASP A 691 8.29 -25.15 -30.92
C ASP A 691 9.37 -24.35 -30.16
N LEU A 692 9.31 -23.00 -30.19
CA LEU A 692 10.24 -22.14 -29.44
C LEU A 692 9.99 -22.24 -27.93
N LEU A 693 8.73 -22.42 -27.50
CA LEU A 693 8.39 -22.68 -26.11
C LEU A 693 8.94 -24.05 -25.66
N ALA A 694 8.79 -25.09 -26.48
CA ALA A 694 9.33 -26.42 -26.21
C ALA A 694 10.87 -26.40 -26.14
N GLU A 695 11.57 -25.79 -27.10
CA GLU A 695 13.03 -25.60 -27.04
C GLU A 695 13.48 -24.83 -25.79
N ALA A 696 12.70 -23.85 -25.34
CA ALA A 696 13.00 -23.08 -24.12
C ALA A 696 12.71 -23.84 -22.82
N GLU A 697 11.66 -24.68 -22.78
CA GLU A 697 11.34 -25.55 -21.66
C GLU A 697 12.34 -26.72 -21.55
N GLU A 698 12.74 -27.34 -22.66
CA GLU A 698 13.82 -28.35 -22.68
C GLU A 698 15.16 -27.73 -22.25
N ALA A 699 15.53 -26.55 -22.77
CA ALA A 699 16.75 -25.85 -22.34
C ALA A 699 16.71 -25.38 -20.88
N ALA A 700 15.53 -25.13 -20.30
CA ALA A 700 15.36 -24.85 -18.88
C ALA A 700 15.46 -26.14 -18.03
N ALA A 701 14.96 -27.27 -18.54
CA ALA A 701 15.08 -28.58 -17.89
C ALA A 701 16.50 -29.15 -17.91
N ASP A 702 17.26 -28.96 -19.00
CA ASP A 702 18.67 -29.36 -19.10
C ASP A 702 19.59 -28.57 -18.14
N LEU A 703 19.17 -27.38 -17.70
CA LEU A 703 19.80 -26.64 -16.61
C LEU A 703 19.49 -27.21 -15.22
N VAL A 704 18.56 -28.16 -15.10
CA VAL A 704 18.11 -28.80 -13.85
C VAL A 704 18.12 -30.34 -13.97
N PRO A 705 19.28 -31.01 -13.84
CA PRO A 705 19.40 -32.46 -14.06
C PRO A 705 18.72 -33.35 -12.99
N GLY A 706 17.41 -33.55 -13.12
CA GLY A 706 16.69 -34.73 -12.66
C GLY A 706 16.05 -34.68 -11.26
N GLY A 707 14.73 -34.42 -11.23
CA GLY A 707 13.86 -34.73 -10.09
C GLY A 707 13.71 -33.61 -9.05
N PRO A 708 12.71 -33.72 -8.15
CA PRO A 708 12.27 -32.60 -7.32
C PRO A 708 13.23 -32.30 -6.16
N ALA A 709 14.12 -31.34 -6.37
CA ALA A 709 14.77 -30.54 -5.34
C ALA A 709 14.74 -29.06 -5.76
N PRO A 710 14.45 -28.12 -4.84
CA PRO A 710 14.40 -26.70 -5.20
C PRO A 710 15.79 -26.16 -5.54
N ASP A 711 15.79 -25.15 -6.43
CA ASP A 711 16.96 -24.37 -6.84
C ASP A 711 17.94 -24.13 -5.70
N VAL A 712 19.19 -24.54 -5.92
CA VAL A 712 20.28 -24.20 -5.01
C VAL A 712 20.66 -22.75 -5.31
N ASP A 713 20.34 -21.81 -4.42
CA ASP A 713 20.87 -20.44 -4.51
C ASP A 713 22.40 -20.55 -4.74
N PRO A 714 23.00 -19.89 -5.75
CA PRO A 714 24.45 -19.95 -5.95
C PRO A 714 25.27 -19.66 -4.69
N MET A 715 24.72 -18.89 -3.75
CA MET A 715 25.29 -18.63 -2.43
C MET A 715 25.23 -19.82 -1.47
N VAL A 716 24.29 -20.77 -1.62
CA VAL A 716 24.29 -22.06 -0.93
C VAL A 716 25.41 -22.96 -1.48
N THR A 717 25.68 -22.92 -2.80
CA THR A 717 26.82 -23.64 -3.39
C THR A 717 28.15 -23.12 -2.86
N GLU A 718 28.37 -21.80 -2.82
CA GLU A 718 29.55 -21.22 -2.15
C GLU A 718 29.56 -21.48 -0.63
N ALA A 719 28.40 -21.59 0.02
CA ALA A 719 28.32 -21.93 1.45
C ALA A 719 28.62 -23.42 1.73
N LEU A 720 28.35 -24.33 0.79
CA LEU A 720 28.74 -25.74 0.85
C LEU A 720 30.27 -25.92 0.82
N GLU A 721 30.98 -25.13 0.01
CA GLU A 721 32.44 -25.09 0.03
C GLU A 721 32.96 -24.55 1.38
N LEU A 722 32.37 -23.46 1.88
CA LEU A 722 32.70 -22.94 3.21
C LEU A 722 32.38 -23.94 4.34
N ALA A 723 31.39 -24.82 4.18
CA ALA A 723 31.06 -25.87 5.15
C ALA A 723 32.17 -26.93 5.22
N ARG A 724 32.68 -27.39 4.07
CA ARG A 724 33.81 -28.34 4.00
C ARG A 724 35.06 -27.82 4.74
N ASP A 725 35.32 -26.52 4.65
CA ASP A 725 36.46 -25.86 5.31
C ASP A 725 36.29 -25.62 6.83
N HIS A 726 35.07 -25.68 7.39
CA HIS A 726 34.80 -25.20 8.76
C HIS A 726 33.79 -26.07 9.51
N SER A 727 34.18 -26.64 10.66
CA SER A 727 33.30 -27.46 11.50
C SER A 727 32.07 -26.75 12.11
N GLN A 728 31.98 -25.41 12.02
CA GLN A 728 30.77 -24.66 12.31
C GLN A 728 30.60 -23.48 11.34
N LEU A 729 29.36 -23.19 10.96
CA LEU A 729 28.95 -22.01 10.20
C LEU A 729 28.04 -21.10 11.01
N SER A 730 27.93 -19.83 10.63
CA SER A 730 26.95 -18.90 11.18
C SER A 730 26.50 -17.89 10.13
N THR A 731 25.28 -17.38 10.25
CA THR A 731 24.73 -16.33 9.35
C THR A 731 25.71 -15.16 9.18
N SER A 732 26.28 -14.67 10.28
CA SER A 732 27.25 -13.56 10.28
C SER A 732 28.60 -13.88 9.63
N MET A 733 28.95 -15.16 9.50
CA MET A 733 30.14 -15.60 8.76
C MET A 733 29.85 -15.70 7.27
N LEU A 734 28.70 -16.27 6.89
CA LEU A 734 28.24 -16.32 5.49
C LEU A 734 28.12 -14.90 4.92
N GLN A 735 27.49 -13.96 5.65
CA GLN A 735 27.47 -12.53 5.29
C GLN A 735 28.86 -11.95 4.93
N ARG A 736 29.91 -12.36 5.66
CA ARG A 736 31.26 -11.78 5.51
C ARG A 736 32.09 -12.48 4.44
N ARG A 737 31.92 -13.79 4.26
CA ARG A 737 32.62 -14.57 3.22
C ARG A 737 31.97 -14.34 1.85
N LEU A 738 30.65 -14.54 1.76
CA LEU A 738 29.84 -14.43 0.54
C LEU A 738 29.39 -12.98 0.23
N ARG A 739 29.71 -12.02 1.11
CA ARG A 739 29.41 -10.57 0.98
C ARG A 739 27.92 -10.20 0.94
N ILE A 740 27.02 -11.12 1.30
CA ILE A 740 25.56 -10.94 1.26
C ILE A 740 24.95 -10.24 2.49
N GLY A 741 23.77 -9.65 2.28
CA GLY A 741 22.95 -9.05 3.33
C GLY A 741 22.37 -10.08 4.31
N TYR A 742 22.05 -9.63 5.54
CA TYR A 742 21.59 -10.52 6.62
C TYR A 742 20.35 -11.37 6.25
N PRO A 743 19.30 -10.86 5.57
CA PRO A 743 18.15 -11.68 5.21
C PRO A 743 18.47 -12.84 4.26
N ARG A 744 19.41 -12.66 3.31
CA ARG A 744 19.87 -13.76 2.42
C ARG A 744 20.81 -14.71 3.16
N ALA A 745 21.71 -14.20 4.00
CA ALA A 745 22.57 -15.03 4.84
C ALA A 745 21.82 -15.83 5.92
N ALA A 746 20.61 -15.40 6.31
CA ALA A 746 19.70 -16.20 7.12
C ALA A 746 19.13 -17.36 6.29
N ARG A 747 18.45 -17.06 5.17
CA ARG A 747 17.89 -18.08 4.25
C ARG A 747 18.93 -19.14 3.87
N VAL A 748 20.12 -18.74 3.39
CA VAL A 748 21.22 -19.66 3.03
C VAL A 748 21.66 -20.54 4.22
N MET A 749 21.60 -20.02 5.46
CA MET A 749 21.97 -20.79 6.66
C MET A 749 20.87 -21.74 7.12
N ASP A 750 19.60 -21.37 6.89
CA ASP A 750 18.41 -22.17 7.21
C ASP A 750 18.23 -23.29 6.17
N GLU A 751 18.41 -22.99 4.90
CA GLU A 751 18.40 -23.96 3.79
C GLU A 751 19.53 -25.01 3.91
N LEU A 752 20.69 -24.64 4.47
CA LEU A 752 21.72 -25.61 4.84
C LEU A 752 21.31 -26.53 6.01
N GLU A 753 20.42 -26.07 6.91
CA GLU A 753 19.86 -26.90 8.00
C GLU A 753 18.81 -27.86 7.43
N ASP A 754 17.91 -27.37 6.57
CA ASP A 754 16.90 -28.18 5.88
C ASP A 754 17.53 -29.24 4.96
N ARG A 755 18.65 -28.91 4.29
CA ARG A 755 19.46 -29.86 3.49
C ARG A 755 20.34 -30.79 4.36
N GLY A 756 20.27 -30.72 5.69
CA GLY A 756 21.01 -31.58 6.63
C GLY A 756 22.53 -31.34 6.70
N ILE A 757 23.04 -30.32 6.02
CA ILE A 757 24.47 -29.99 5.95
C ILE A 757 24.96 -29.39 7.27
N VAL A 758 24.07 -28.70 8.00
CA VAL A 758 24.35 -28.14 9.32
C VAL A 758 23.28 -28.55 10.32
N GLY A 759 23.68 -28.75 11.58
CA GLY A 759 22.77 -29.10 12.67
C GLY A 759 22.14 -27.89 13.35
N ALA A 760 21.24 -28.19 14.29
CA ALA A 760 20.56 -27.18 15.11
C ALA A 760 21.52 -26.22 15.83
N PRO A 761 21.15 -24.93 16.00
CA PRO A 761 22.07 -23.90 16.49
C PRO A 761 22.58 -24.18 17.91
N GLU A 762 23.90 -24.27 18.05
CA GLU A 762 24.57 -24.58 19.32
C GLU A 762 24.62 -23.36 20.25
N GLY A 763 23.57 -23.26 21.06
CA GLY A 763 23.39 -22.21 22.05
C GLY A 763 23.06 -20.85 21.43
N GLY A 764 23.02 -19.81 22.27
CA GLY A 764 22.67 -18.45 21.86
C GLY A 764 23.75 -17.71 21.06
N SER A 765 24.47 -18.44 20.20
CA SER A 765 25.58 -17.95 19.36
C SER A 765 25.14 -17.62 17.92
N GLY A 766 24.11 -18.29 17.41
CA GLY A 766 23.78 -18.29 15.97
C GLY A 766 24.76 -19.11 15.12
N SER A 767 25.55 -19.99 15.75
CA SER A 767 26.46 -20.95 15.12
C SER A 767 25.75 -22.30 14.99
N ARG A 768 25.81 -22.92 13.81
CA ARG A 768 25.30 -24.27 13.51
C ARG A 768 26.51 -25.18 13.20
N PRO A 769 26.62 -26.39 13.80
CA PRO A 769 27.71 -27.32 13.50
C PRO A 769 27.55 -27.89 12.09
N VAL A 770 28.64 -28.10 11.36
CA VAL A 770 28.61 -28.77 10.05
C VAL A 770 28.59 -30.28 10.24
N LEU A 771 27.75 -30.98 9.47
CA LEU A 771 27.47 -32.41 9.55
C LEU A 771 27.98 -33.20 8.33
N LEU A 772 28.94 -32.64 7.59
CA LEU A 772 29.60 -33.30 6.48
C LEU A 772 30.59 -34.34 7.01
N ASP A 773 30.17 -35.60 7.06
CA ASP A 773 31.07 -36.74 7.26
C ASP A 773 32.07 -36.82 6.09
N GLY A 774 33.33 -37.07 6.41
CA GLY A 774 34.39 -37.18 5.42
C GLY A 774 35.53 -38.09 5.86
N ASP A 775 35.54 -39.30 5.33
CA ASP A 775 36.70 -39.84 4.63
C ASP A 775 36.28 -40.95 3.64
N GLU A 776 37.13 -41.28 2.67
CA GLU A 776 36.89 -42.39 1.72
C GLU A 776 37.45 -43.71 2.27
N GLY A 777 36.72 -44.83 2.07
CA GLY A 777 37.35 -46.16 2.02
C GLY A 777 36.59 -47.31 2.69
N GLY A 778 36.15 -48.27 1.86
CA GLY A 778 35.77 -49.62 2.31
C GLY A 778 34.58 -50.22 1.56
N ASP A 779 34.84 -51.18 0.67
CA ASP A 779 33.82 -52.16 0.27
C ASP A 779 33.42 -53.02 1.48
N GLU A 780 32.12 -53.17 1.74
CA GLU A 780 31.45 -54.47 1.63
C GLU A 780 29.92 -54.30 1.70
N ALA A 781 29.18 -55.20 1.04
CA ALA A 781 27.74 -55.07 0.88
C ALA A 781 26.95 -55.60 2.08
N THR A 782 25.80 -54.98 2.40
CA THR A 782 24.69 -55.68 3.05
C THR A 782 23.34 -55.17 2.54
N GLU A 783 22.48 -56.11 2.19
CA GLU A 783 21.15 -55.93 1.57
C GLU A 783 20.10 -55.51 2.60
N ALA A 784 19.20 -54.57 2.24
CA ALA A 784 18.18 -54.02 3.13
C ALA A 784 16.75 -54.30 2.61
N ALA A 785 16.02 -55.19 3.29
CA ALA A 785 14.63 -55.52 3.00
C ALA A 785 13.64 -54.49 3.62
N PRO A 786 12.45 -54.28 3.04
CA PRO A 786 11.51 -53.25 3.48
C PRO A 786 10.80 -53.58 4.81
N ALA A 787 10.44 -52.54 5.56
CA ALA A 787 9.79 -52.64 6.86
C ALA A 787 8.27 -52.93 6.78
N PRO A 788 7.68 -53.66 7.74
CA PRO A 788 6.25 -53.99 7.76
C PRO A 788 5.37 -52.88 8.35
N VAL A 789 4.14 -52.76 7.84
CA VAL A 789 3.09 -51.89 8.40
C VAL A 789 2.43 -52.58 9.61
N ALA A 790 2.31 -51.86 10.73
CA ALA A 790 1.57 -52.31 11.92
C ALA A 790 0.25 -51.52 12.05
N GLY A 791 -0.87 -52.23 12.08
CA GLY A 791 -2.22 -51.64 12.14
C GLY A 791 -2.72 -51.34 13.56
N ALA A 792 -3.83 -50.62 13.66
CA ALA A 792 -4.49 -50.31 14.92
C ALA A 792 -5.08 -51.57 15.59
N GLY A 793 -4.88 -51.70 16.91
CA GLY A 793 -5.50 -52.74 17.72
C GLY A 793 -6.97 -52.46 18.01
N ARG A 794 -7.76 -53.53 18.22
CA ARG A 794 -9.16 -53.48 18.68
C ARG A 794 -9.27 -53.94 20.15
N GLU A 795 -10.43 -53.73 20.73
CA GLU A 795 -10.62 -53.65 22.18
C GLU A 795 -10.70 -54.99 22.93
N SER A 796 -10.41 -54.91 24.23
CA SER A 796 -11.00 -55.66 25.35
C SER A 796 -11.09 -57.19 25.31
N GLU A 797 -10.39 -57.82 26.27
CA GLU A 797 -11.07 -58.59 27.32
C GLU A 797 -10.28 -58.48 28.65
N ALA A 798 -11.00 -58.40 29.78
CA ALA A 798 -10.52 -58.28 31.17
C ALA A 798 -9.66 -57.04 31.53
#